data_AF-A0AAJ7WIS5-F1
#
_entry.id   AF-A0AAJ7WIS5-F1
#
_cell.length_a   1.000
_cell.length_b   1.000
_cell.length_c   1.000
_cell.angle_alpha   90.00
_cell.angle_beta   90.00
_cell.angle_gamma   90.00
#
_symmetry.space_group_name_H-M   'P 1'
#
loop_
_entity.id
_entity.type
_entity.pdbx_description
1 polymer ?
#
loop_
_entity_poly.entity_id
_entity_poly.type
_entity_poly.pdbx_seq_one_letter_code
_entity_poly.pdbx_strand_id
1 'polypeptide(L)'
;MTQSWFYKRLGNGLGTKILRTWLVYSPTKGAAYCFCCLLFARADGHNSALTSSQGFTKWKNIERMDAHENAPSHRACFADWKELERNLRTNSAIDIEVQSVYATEKQKWRYVLSRISHCIKFLATQNLPLRGHRENQCEDVGNIGNFLGLMKLVANFDPIIKDHMTRSRGNPGSTSYLGSRTQNELIHLMAGQVKEKLLRKIRKAKYYGILVDSTPDLAHREQLSFVLRYVRKSFLGFVQVHEKNAEALVATILKKLEDDKLDFGNCRSQCYDNAAVMAGHRSGVNQRLLEKNGLALFVNCDNHSLNLAGLHSARSEPAMISFFATIEALYAFFSRSTLRWEKLKKTIPVGLKRESETRWSSRSDAVKVVSTHVREIIDLLDKMSDDSCDSVETRSEARQLFTRMVSYEFLTLHGFWNNLLSRVDRVQKRLQDPSMNFHEAANDLSSLKNTFSREGCDFVDAAITDGQCLCDEYDVAFEKRNRRRRSMPDEHRNSEISAIQEMRRVMYSTIDRLQREMRERFERLTNLDNTFGFLLDTQRLLQGQLNELRSDCLSFANMYSDDVDGNDLYREICDCRMLVSVREELRLRKPEELLNFIIEYGDESVFPNLRVAIQILLTIAVSIASCERSFSKLKLILSYLRASMGQDRLIDLSIMSIEREVTEDTDFESLIDTFASVKARKVVF
;
A
#
# COMPACT_ATOMS: atom_id res chain seq x y z
N MET A 1 -11.98 -35.21 46.91
CA MET A 1 -10.52 -35.16 47.16
C MET A 1 -10.20 -33.80 47.74
N THR A 2 -9.61 -33.72 48.93
CA THR A 2 -9.24 -32.46 49.59
C THR A 2 -7.75 -32.19 49.41
N GLN A 3 -7.32 -30.92 49.42
CA GLN A 3 -5.90 -30.55 49.32
C GLN A 3 -5.01 -31.29 50.33
N SER A 4 -5.56 -31.70 51.48
CA SER A 4 -4.86 -32.45 52.53
C SER A 4 -4.16 -33.74 52.07
N TRP A 5 -4.57 -34.36 50.97
CA TRP A 5 -3.93 -35.58 50.45
C TRP A 5 -2.52 -35.33 49.90
N PHE A 6 -2.27 -34.14 49.37
CA PHE A 6 -0.96 -33.77 48.84
C PHE A 6 0.01 -33.28 49.89
N TYR A 7 -0.41 -33.13 51.16
CA TYR A 7 0.45 -32.62 52.22
C TYR A 7 0.60 -33.63 53.36
N LYS A 8 1.83 -33.75 53.87
CA LYS A 8 2.16 -34.46 55.10
C LYS A 8 2.39 -33.44 56.20
N ARG A 9 1.76 -33.61 57.37
CA ARG A 9 2.06 -32.79 58.55
C ARG A 9 3.12 -33.48 59.40
N LEU A 10 4.20 -32.76 59.71
CA LEU A 10 5.24 -33.24 60.61
C LEU A 10 4.79 -33.20 62.07
N GLY A 11 5.55 -33.85 62.97
CA GLY A 11 5.31 -33.79 64.42
C GLY A 11 3.96 -34.36 64.87
N ASN A 12 3.61 -35.57 64.41
CA ASN A 12 2.36 -36.26 64.76
C ASN A 12 1.08 -35.43 64.50
N GLY A 13 1.09 -34.59 63.45
CA GLY A 13 -0.08 -33.81 63.01
C GLY A 13 -0.12 -32.34 63.49
N LEU A 14 0.81 -31.94 64.37
CA LEU A 14 0.87 -30.59 64.96
C LEU A 14 1.88 -29.65 64.28
N GLY A 15 2.77 -30.18 63.44
CA GLY A 15 3.85 -29.43 62.80
C GLY A 15 3.56 -28.96 61.37
N THR A 16 4.62 -28.50 60.71
CA THR A 16 4.61 -27.90 59.37
C THR A 16 4.05 -28.86 58.31
N LYS A 17 3.26 -28.33 57.37
CA LYS A 17 2.78 -29.06 56.20
C LYS A 17 3.87 -29.10 55.12
N ILE A 18 4.27 -30.30 54.70
CA ILE A 18 5.20 -30.55 53.61
C ILE A 18 4.43 -31.13 52.42
N LEU A 19 4.69 -30.60 51.23
CA LEU A 19 4.10 -31.08 49.98
C LEU A 19 4.73 -32.42 49.56
N ARG A 20 3.89 -33.41 49.25
CA ARG A 20 4.28 -34.67 48.60
C ARG A 20 4.50 -34.42 47.11
N THR A 21 5.71 -34.01 46.75
CA THR A 21 6.11 -33.68 45.36
C THR A 21 6.04 -34.86 44.39
N TRP A 22 5.99 -36.09 44.89
CA TRP A 22 5.88 -37.31 44.09
C TRP A 22 4.43 -37.69 43.73
N LEU A 23 3.42 -37.08 44.35
CA LEU A 23 2.00 -37.44 44.15
C LEU A 23 1.37 -36.53 43.09
N VAL A 24 0.93 -37.11 41.98
CA VAL A 24 0.32 -36.39 40.84
C VAL A 24 -1.11 -36.87 40.63
N TYR A 25 -2.02 -35.96 40.28
CA TYR A 25 -3.42 -36.27 40.02
C TYR A 25 -3.78 -36.05 38.55
N SER A 26 -4.54 -36.99 37.97
CA SER A 26 -5.07 -36.89 36.62
C SER A 26 -6.55 -36.48 36.67
N PRO A 27 -6.91 -35.26 36.23
CA PRO A 27 -8.30 -34.80 36.19
C PRO A 27 -9.19 -35.65 35.29
N THR A 28 -8.64 -36.19 34.18
CA THR A 28 -9.39 -36.99 33.20
C THR A 28 -9.72 -38.39 33.71
N LYS A 29 -8.84 -39.00 34.52
CA LYS A 29 -9.05 -40.35 35.09
C LYS A 29 -9.60 -40.33 36.53
N GLY A 30 -9.64 -39.18 37.19
CA GLY A 30 -10.10 -39.07 38.57
C GLY A 30 -9.23 -39.83 39.58
N ALA A 31 -7.95 -40.03 39.27
CA ALA A 31 -7.04 -40.92 40.01
C ALA A 31 -5.69 -40.25 40.33
N ALA A 32 -5.08 -40.65 41.45
CA ALA A 32 -3.72 -40.26 41.83
C ALA A 32 -2.69 -41.31 41.40
N TYR A 33 -1.49 -40.82 41.08
CA TYR A 33 -0.34 -41.60 40.66
C TYR A 33 0.90 -41.17 41.44
N CYS A 34 1.82 -42.10 41.64
CA CYS A 34 3.15 -41.78 42.15
C CYS A 34 4.10 -41.61 40.96
N PHE A 35 4.56 -40.38 40.71
CA PHE A 35 5.40 -40.05 39.56
C PHE A 35 6.72 -40.82 39.56
N CYS A 36 7.45 -40.83 40.68
CA CYS A 36 8.74 -41.50 40.77
C CYS A 36 8.61 -43.03 40.65
N CYS A 37 7.61 -43.65 41.28
CA CYS A 37 7.42 -45.09 41.15
C CYS A 37 6.88 -45.51 39.77
N LEU A 38 6.22 -44.62 39.02
CA LEU A 38 5.76 -44.94 37.67
C LEU A 38 6.93 -45.01 36.66
N LEU A 39 7.96 -44.17 36.86
CA LEU A 39 9.06 -44.00 35.90
C LEU A 39 10.34 -44.74 36.27
N PHE A 40 10.61 -44.92 37.57
CA PHE A 40 11.89 -45.45 38.07
C PHE A 40 11.77 -46.84 38.71
N ALA A 41 10.58 -47.45 38.70
CA ALA A 41 10.42 -48.81 39.23
C ALA A 41 11.15 -49.84 38.36
N ARG A 42 11.88 -50.76 39.01
CA ARG A 42 12.46 -51.94 38.36
C ARG A 42 11.38 -53.00 38.14
N ALA A 43 11.52 -53.81 37.09
CA ALA A 43 10.53 -54.78 36.62
C ALA A 43 9.97 -55.71 37.72
N ASP A 44 10.75 -55.99 38.77
CA ASP A 44 10.38 -56.91 39.85
C ASP A 44 9.84 -56.21 41.12
N GLY A 45 9.51 -54.91 41.05
CA GLY A 45 9.26 -54.07 42.23
C GLY A 45 7.84 -53.53 42.38
N HIS A 46 7.00 -54.26 43.12
CA HIS A 46 5.84 -53.75 43.88
C HIS A 46 4.60 -53.23 43.10
N ASN A 47 3.50 -54.00 43.15
CA ASN A 47 2.16 -53.59 42.69
C ASN A 47 1.51 -52.60 43.67
N SER A 48 1.77 -51.30 43.52
CA SER A 48 1.01 -50.24 44.19
C SER A 48 -0.18 -49.82 43.32
N ALA A 49 -1.33 -49.52 43.93
CA ALA A 49 -2.45 -48.92 43.21
C ALA A 49 -2.06 -47.57 42.56
N LEU A 50 -1.04 -46.88 43.11
CA LEU A 50 -0.48 -45.63 42.58
C LEU A 50 0.42 -45.81 41.34
N THR A 51 0.83 -47.04 41.03
CA THR A 51 1.64 -47.39 39.84
C THR A 51 0.83 -48.18 38.80
N SER A 52 -0.41 -48.56 39.14
CA SER A 52 -1.31 -49.25 38.21
C SER A 52 -1.86 -48.32 37.12
N SER A 53 -2.23 -48.87 35.96
CA SER A 53 -2.80 -48.12 34.83
C SER A 53 -4.10 -47.38 35.18
N GLN A 54 -4.85 -47.89 36.17
CA GLN A 54 -6.10 -47.30 36.68
C GLN A 54 -5.87 -46.21 37.74
N GLY A 55 -4.69 -46.15 38.35
CA GLY A 55 -4.35 -45.19 39.41
C GLY A 55 -5.12 -45.41 40.71
N PHE A 56 -4.81 -44.59 41.73
CA PHE A 56 -5.44 -44.68 43.04
C PHE A 56 -6.70 -43.81 43.10
N THR A 57 -7.85 -44.44 43.37
CA THR A 57 -9.18 -43.79 43.44
C THR A 57 -9.86 -43.93 44.81
N LYS A 58 -9.26 -44.64 45.76
CA LYS A 58 -9.86 -44.93 47.09
C LYS A 58 -9.58 -43.82 48.10
N TRP A 59 -10.26 -42.68 47.94
CA TRP A 59 -10.07 -41.43 48.71
C TRP A 59 -10.54 -41.44 50.18
N LYS A 60 -10.61 -42.60 50.84
CA LYS A 60 -11.02 -42.73 52.26
C LYS A 60 -9.87 -43.10 53.20
N ASN A 61 -8.80 -43.74 52.68
CA ASN A 61 -7.72 -44.28 53.51
C ASN A 61 -6.41 -43.53 53.25
N ILE A 62 -6.23 -42.36 53.89
CA ILE A 62 -5.04 -41.52 53.70
C ILE A 62 -3.75 -42.21 54.21
N GLU A 63 -3.87 -43.09 55.20
CA GLU A 63 -2.77 -43.90 55.76
C GLU A 63 -2.07 -44.75 54.70
N ARG A 64 -2.76 -45.11 53.61
CA ARG A 64 -2.14 -45.82 52.47
C ARG A 64 -1.10 -44.99 51.74
N MET A 65 -1.23 -43.65 51.75
CA MET A 65 -0.21 -42.76 51.20
C MET A 65 1.03 -42.77 52.09
N ASP A 66 0.86 -42.76 53.41
CA ASP A 66 1.98 -42.82 54.36
C ASP A 66 2.67 -44.20 54.32
N ALA A 67 1.91 -45.28 54.17
CA ALA A 67 2.48 -46.62 53.96
C ALA A 67 3.29 -46.71 52.65
N HIS A 68 2.79 -46.12 51.56
CA HIS A 68 3.51 -46.09 50.29
C HIS A 68 4.77 -45.21 50.36
N GLU A 69 4.68 -44.02 50.96
CA GLU A 69 5.81 -43.08 51.13
C GLU A 69 6.97 -43.72 51.92
N ASN A 70 6.64 -44.59 52.88
CA ASN A 70 7.62 -45.28 53.70
C ASN A 70 8.10 -46.62 53.13
N ALA A 71 7.54 -47.08 52.00
CA ALA A 71 7.96 -48.31 51.37
C ALA A 71 9.41 -48.18 50.83
N PRO A 72 10.27 -49.21 51.02
CA PRO A 72 11.66 -49.18 50.52
C PRO A 72 11.75 -48.95 49.00
N SER A 73 10.82 -49.54 48.25
CA SER A 73 10.73 -49.38 46.79
C SER A 73 10.43 -47.93 46.38
N HIS A 74 9.52 -47.26 47.08
CA HIS A 74 9.23 -45.84 46.85
C HIS A 74 10.45 -44.97 47.14
N ARG A 75 11.11 -45.20 48.28
CA ARG A 75 12.30 -44.42 48.66
C ARG A 75 13.44 -44.58 47.67
N ALA A 76 13.66 -45.78 47.14
CA ALA A 76 14.63 -46.02 46.07
C ALA A 76 14.28 -45.25 44.78
N CYS A 77 13.03 -45.38 44.29
CA CYS A 77 12.57 -44.64 43.10
C CYS A 77 12.63 -43.12 43.31
N PHE A 78 12.32 -42.64 44.52
CA PHE A 78 12.40 -41.23 44.88
C PHE A 78 13.83 -40.73 44.93
N ALA A 79 14.77 -41.54 45.46
CA ALA A 79 16.19 -41.22 45.45
C ALA A 79 16.75 -41.17 44.02
N ASP A 80 16.42 -42.15 43.17
CA ASP A 80 16.81 -42.16 41.75
C ASP A 80 16.25 -40.94 41.00
N TRP A 81 14.99 -40.58 41.26
CA TRP A 81 14.38 -39.37 40.71
C TRP A 81 15.12 -38.11 41.18
N LYS A 82 15.44 -38.00 42.47
CA LYS A 82 16.14 -36.82 43.00
C LYS A 82 17.58 -36.72 42.53
N GLU A 83 18.26 -37.85 42.32
CA GLU A 83 19.59 -37.88 41.74
C GLU A 83 19.55 -37.47 40.26
N LEU A 84 18.56 -37.94 39.48
CA LEU A 84 18.36 -37.45 38.12
C LEU A 84 18.03 -35.95 38.10
N GLU A 85 17.13 -35.48 38.97
CA GLU A 85 16.78 -34.06 39.07
C GLU A 85 18.00 -33.21 39.40
N ARG A 86 18.87 -33.69 40.30
CA ARG A 86 20.14 -33.04 40.61
C ARG A 86 21.06 -33.01 39.39
N ASN A 87 21.25 -34.16 38.74
CA ASN A 87 22.11 -34.29 37.57
C ASN A 87 21.65 -33.44 36.37
N LEU A 88 20.34 -33.27 36.19
CA LEU A 88 19.77 -32.35 35.20
C LEU A 88 20.00 -30.88 35.56
N ARG A 89 19.99 -30.52 36.84
CA ARG A 89 20.28 -29.14 37.30
C ARG A 89 21.77 -28.80 37.22
N THR A 90 22.65 -29.79 37.45
CA THR A 90 24.11 -29.61 37.45
C THR A 90 24.75 -29.94 36.10
N ASN A 91 23.97 -30.29 35.07
CA ASN A 91 24.46 -30.79 33.78
C ASN A 91 25.54 -31.88 33.94
N SER A 92 25.26 -32.91 34.75
CA SER A 92 26.19 -34.03 35.06
C SER A 92 25.68 -35.40 34.56
N ALA A 93 24.70 -35.43 33.65
CA ALA A 93 24.17 -36.66 33.05
C ALA A 93 25.12 -37.26 31.98
N ILE A 94 24.98 -38.55 31.67
CA ILE A 94 25.83 -39.25 30.67
C ILE A 94 25.76 -38.58 29.28
N ASP A 95 24.65 -37.91 28.96
CA ASP A 95 24.39 -37.33 27.65
C ASP A 95 24.90 -35.89 27.46
N ILE A 96 25.69 -35.31 28.37
CA ILE A 96 26.15 -33.90 28.22
C ILE A 96 26.90 -33.68 26.92
N GLU A 97 27.80 -34.61 26.55
CA GLU A 97 28.56 -34.52 25.31
C GLU A 97 27.61 -34.49 24.11
N VAL A 98 26.64 -35.40 24.09
CA VAL A 98 25.60 -35.46 23.05
C VAL A 98 24.76 -34.17 23.02
N GLN A 99 24.32 -33.66 24.18
CA GLN A 99 23.56 -32.41 24.29
C GLN A 99 24.39 -31.20 23.83
N SER A 100 25.67 -31.16 24.15
CA SER A 100 26.58 -30.08 23.73
C SER A 100 26.81 -30.08 22.22
N VAL A 101 26.94 -31.26 21.60
CA VAL A 101 27.04 -31.43 20.14
C VAL A 101 25.75 -30.94 19.48
N TYR A 102 24.58 -31.34 19.99
CA TYR A 102 23.29 -30.86 19.49
C TYR A 102 23.13 -29.34 19.63
N ALA A 103 23.52 -28.76 20.76
CA ALA A 103 23.47 -27.31 20.98
C ALA A 103 24.38 -26.56 20.00
N THR A 104 25.58 -27.07 19.77
CA THR A 104 26.55 -26.48 18.83
C THR A 104 26.02 -26.54 17.38
N GLU A 105 25.47 -27.68 16.97
CA GLU A 105 24.90 -27.83 15.63
C GLU A 105 23.64 -26.96 15.46
N LYS A 106 22.78 -26.88 16.48
CA LYS A 106 21.63 -25.95 16.50
C LYS A 106 22.10 -24.52 16.30
N GLN A 107 23.14 -24.09 17.01
CA GLN A 107 23.66 -22.73 16.91
C GLN A 107 24.24 -22.44 15.51
N LYS A 108 24.98 -23.40 14.95
CA LYS A 108 25.49 -23.31 13.57
C LYS A 108 24.35 -23.12 12.56
N TRP A 109 23.28 -23.90 12.64
CA TRP A 109 22.13 -23.76 11.75
C TRP A 109 21.40 -22.43 11.92
N ARG A 110 21.28 -21.92 13.15
CA ARG A 110 20.73 -20.57 13.38
C ARG A 110 21.56 -19.52 12.65
N TYR A 111 22.89 -19.57 12.75
CA TYR A 111 23.74 -18.64 12.04
C TYR A 111 23.55 -18.74 10.53
N VAL A 112 23.57 -19.95 9.95
CA VAL A 112 23.35 -20.15 8.51
C VAL A 112 22.00 -19.59 8.05
N LEU A 113 20.92 -19.96 8.74
CA LEU A 113 19.56 -19.52 8.40
C LEU A 113 19.39 -18.01 8.56
N SER A 114 20.05 -17.39 9.56
CA SER A 114 20.07 -15.94 9.73
C SER A 114 20.70 -15.26 8.50
N ARG A 115 21.87 -15.69 8.01
CA ARG A 115 22.49 -15.09 6.81
C ARG A 115 21.64 -15.29 5.56
N ILE A 116 21.08 -16.49 5.36
CA ILE A 116 20.16 -16.78 4.25
C ILE A 116 18.95 -15.83 4.31
N SER A 117 18.38 -15.65 5.50
CA SER A 117 17.24 -14.78 5.72
C SER A 117 17.56 -13.32 5.38
N HIS A 118 18.72 -12.81 5.80
CA HIS A 118 19.18 -11.47 5.46
C HIS A 118 19.39 -11.29 3.94
N CYS A 119 19.95 -12.28 3.26
CA CYS A 119 20.12 -12.24 1.80
C CYS A 119 18.77 -12.20 1.07
N ILE A 120 17.79 -13.00 1.52
CA ILE A 120 16.42 -13.00 0.98
C ILE A 120 15.75 -11.64 1.22
N LYS A 121 15.83 -11.12 2.45
CA LYS A 121 15.32 -9.80 2.84
C LYS A 121 15.87 -8.71 1.92
N PHE A 122 17.19 -8.69 1.69
CA PHE A 122 17.84 -7.73 0.80
C PHE A 122 17.30 -7.82 -0.64
N LEU A 123 17.23 -9.01 -1.23
CA LEU A 123 16.76 -9.16 -2.61
C LEU A 123 15.27 -8.76 -2.74
N ALA A 124 14.45 -9.11 -1.74
CA ALA A 124 13.04 -8.75 -1.71
C ALA A 124 12.83 -7.23 -1.62
N THR A 125 13.51 -6.53 -0.70
CA THR A 125 13.37 -5.06 -0.54
C THR A 125 13.92 -4.29 -1.73
N GLN A 126 14.93 -4.82 -2.43
CA GLN A 126 15.50 -4.23 -3.64
C GLN A 126 14.74 -4.61 -4.93
N ASN A 127 13.67 -5.41 -4.86
CA ASN A 127 12.90 -5.89 -6.02
C ASN A 127 13.71 -6.78 -6.98
N LEU A 128 14.82 -7.34 -6.52
CA LEU A 128 15.72 -8.14 -7.36
C LEU A 128 15.18 -9.56 -7.54
N PRO A 129 15.25 -10.14 -8.76
CA PRO A 129 14.90 -11.54 -8.98
C PRO A 129 15.79 -12.45 -8.13
N LEU A 130 15.22 -13.36 -7.33
CA LEU A 130 16.04 -14.30 -6.54
C LEU A 130 16.62 -15.42 -7.42
N ARG A 131 15.83 -15.92 -8.36
CA ARG A 131 16.13 -17.14 -9.13
C ARG A 131 16.70 -16.81 -10.51
N GLY A 132 17.65 -17.64 -10.95
CA GLY A 132 18.17 -17.65 -12.32
C GLY A 132 17.43 -18.66 -13.20
N HIS A 133 17.77 -18.72 -14.49
CA HIS A 133 17.16 -19.69 -15.42
C HIS A 133 17.62 -21.13 -15.11
N ARG A 134 18.83 -21.31 -14.54
CA ARG A 134 19.37 -22.61 -14.11
C ARG A 134 20.07 -22.45 -12.76
N GLU A 135 19.56 -23.09 -11.72
CA GLU A 135 20.11 -23.04 -10.34
C GLU A 135 21.05 -24.23 -10.04
N ASN A 136 21.98 -24.55 -10.94
CA ASN A 136 22.93 -25.64 -10.73
C ASN A 136 24.10 -25.15 -9.85
N GLN A 137 24.28 -25.76 -8.68
CA GLN A 137 25.39 -25.43 -7.77
C GLN A 137 26.76 -25.97 -8.23
N CYS A 138 26.75 -26.94 -9.16
CA CYS A 138 27.91 -27.73 -9.61
C CYS A 138 28.59 -27.23 -10.88
N GLU A 139 27.97 -26.35 -11.66
CA GLU A 139 28.57 -25.81 -12.90
C GLU A 139 28.78 -24.31 -12.75
N ASP A 140 30.02 -23.83 -12.86
CA ASP A 140 30.34 -22.39 -12.89
C ASP A 140 30.00 -21.73 -14.25
N VAL A 141 29.28 -22.44 -15.12
CA VAL A 141 28.98 -22.05 -16.50
C VAL A 141 27.53 -21.60 -16.61
N GLY A 142 27.16 -20.46 -16.00
CA GLY A 142 25.86 -19.85 -16.22
C GLY A 142 25.37 -18.86 -15.16
N ASN A 143 24.25 -18.19 -15.45
CA ASN A 143 23.54 -17.32 -14.51
C ASN A 143 22.78 -18.15 -13.46
N ILE A 144 23.43 -18.36 -12.32
CA ILE A 144 22.92 -19.10 -11.15
C ILE A 144 21.80 -18.36 -10.38
N GLY A 145 21.44 -17.13 -10.77
CA GLY A 145 20.48 -16.29 -10.08
C GLY A 145 21.09 -15.44 -8.97
N ASN A 146 20.42 -14.33 -8.64
CA ASN A 146 20.97 -13.35 -7.69
C ASN A 146 21.07 -13.90 -6.26
N PHE A 147 20.20 -14.82 -5.85
CA PHE A 147 20.29 -15.40 -4.50
C PHE A 147 21.57 -16.23 -4.33
N LEU A 148 21.83 -17.19 -5.21
CA LEU A 148 23.04 -18.00 -5.13
C LEU A 148 24.30 -17.16 -5.41
N GLY A 149 24.23 -16.18 -6.31
CA GLY A 149 25.30 -15.21 -6.54
C GLY A 149 25.63 -14.39 -5.29
N LEU A 150 24.62 -13.88 -4.59
CA LEU A 150 24.78 -13.15 -3.34
C LEU A 150 25.36 -14.05 -2.23
N MET A 151 24.90 -15.30 -2.13
CA MET A 151 25.48 -16.26 -1.18
C MET A 151 26.96 -16.55 -1.47
N LYS A 152 27.36 -16.70 -2.74
CA LYS A 152 28.78 -16.82 -3.13
C LYS A 152 29.59 -15.57 -2.72
N LEU A 153 29.03 -14.37 -2.89
CA LEU A 153 29.68 -13.14 -2.47
C LEU A 153 29.85 -13.08 -0.95
N VAL A 154 28.81 -13.41 -0.18
CA VAL A 154 28.86 -13.46 1.29
C VAL A 154 29.86 -14.51 1.76
N ALA A 155 29.98 -15.66 1.09
CA ALA A 155 30.96 -16.70 1.40
C ALA A 155 32.42 -16.22 1.31
N ASN A 156 32.72 -15.16 0.57
CA ASN A 156 34.07 -14.59 0.51
C ASN A 156 34.47 -13.91 1.84
N PHE A 157 33.48 -13.44 2.61
CA PHE A 157 33.69 -12.66 3.83
C PHE A 157 33.19 -13.38 5.09
N ASP A 158 32.20 -14.27 4.99
CA ASP A 158 31.63 -15.03 6.10
C ASP A 158 32.10 -16.51 6.08
N PRO A 159 32.94 -16.94 7.04
CA PRO A 159 33.45 -18.30 7.11
C PRO A 159 32.35 -19.36 7.29
N ILE A 160 31.25 -19.02 7.97
CA ILE A 160 30.15 -19.93 8.26
C ILE A 160 29.43 -20.30 6.96
N ILE A 161 29.16 -19.30 6.11
CA ILE A 161 28.55 -19.54 4.80
C ILE A 161 29.51 -20.26 3.86
N LYS A 162 30.80 -19.92 3.89
CA LYS A 162 31.83 -20.63 3.10
C LYS A 162 31.88 -22.12 3.42
N ASP A 163 31.93 -22.46 4.70
CA ASP A 163 31.91 -23.85 5.16
C ASP A 163 30.60 -24.56 4.76
N HIS A 164 29.45 -23.92 4.98
CA HIS A 164 28.14 -24.47 4.62
C HIS A 164 28.00 -24.77 3.12
N MET A 165 28.45 -23.85 2.26
CA MET A 165 28.42 -24.04 0.80
C MET A 165 29.37 -25.15 0.34
N THR A 166 30.55 -25.25 0.95
CA THR A 166 31.53 -26.30 0.63
C THR A 166 31.00 -27.68 1.02
N ARG A 167 30.39 -27.80 2.22
CA ARG A 167 29.75 -29.03 2.69
C ARG A 167 28.55 -29.43 1.82
N SER A 168 27.72 -28.47 1.44
CA SER A 168 26.56 -28.72 0.58
C SER A 168 26.97 -29.24 -0.80
N ARG A 169 28.08 -28.74 -1.37
CA ARG A 169 28.64 -29.23 -2.65
C ARG A 169 29.26 -30.62 -2.52
N GLY A 170 30.00 -30.86 -1.43
CA GLY A 170 30.63 -32.16 -1.17
C GLY A 170 29.64 -33.26 -0.81
N ASN A 171 28.40 -32.91 -0.44
CA ASN A 171 27.40 -33.87 0.02
C ASN A 171 25.99 -33.57 -0.56
N PRO A 172 25.74 -33.94 -1.84
CA PRO A 172 24.55 -33.54 -2.60
C PRO A 172 23.18 -33.99 -2.03
N GLY A 173 23.16 -34.86 -1.01
CA GLY A 173 21.96 -35.30 -0.30
C GLY A 173 21.70 -34.60 1.04
N SER A 174 22.59 -33.71 1.48
CA SER A 174 22.49 -33.01 2.77
C SER A 174 21.57 -31.78 2.71
N THR A 175 20.97 -31.42 3.85
CA THR A 175 20.04 -30.28 3.93
C THR A 175 20.77 -28.96 3.73
N SER A 176 20.66 -28.37 2.54
CA SER A 176 21.37 -27.12 2.21
C SER A 176 20.58 -25.84 2.54
N TYR A 177 19.25 -25.90 2.60
CA TYR A 177 18.34 -24.73 2.71
C TYR A 177 18.49 -23.65 1.63
N LEU A 178 19.34 -23.86 0.61
CA LEU A 178 19.57 -22.91 -0.49
C LEU A 178 18.53 -23.03 -1.62
N GLY A 179 17.73 -24.08 -1.59
CA GLY A 179 16.76 -24.39 -2.64
C GLY A 179 15.57 -23.43 -2.70
N SER A 180 14.99 -23.36 -3.89
CA SER A 180 13.86 -22.50 -4.24
C SER A 180 12.62 -22.66 -3.34
N ARG A 181 12.36 -23.87 -2.84
CA ARG A 181 11.27 -24.17 -1.89
C ARG A 181 11.50 -23.55 -0.52
N THR A 182 12.72 -23.63 0.00
CA THR A 182 13.07 -23.00 1.29
C THR A 182 13.00 -21.49 1.19
N GLN A 183 13.47 -20.91 0.08
CA GLN A 183 13.32 -19.48 -0.17
C GLN A 183 11.84 -19.05 -0.10
N ASN A 184 10.93 -19.81 -0.74
CA ASN A 184 9.49 -19.54 -0.68
C ASN A 184 8.95 -19.58 0.75
N GLU A 185 9.30 -20.61 1.52
CA GLU A 185 8.85 -20.76 2.90
C GLU A 185 9.34 -19.60 3.79
N LEU A 186 10.62 -19.20 3.65
CA LEU A 186 11.17 -18.07 4.40
C LEU A 186 10.52 -16.74 3.99
N ILE A 187 10.33 -16.49 2.68
CA ILE A 187 9.64 -15.29 2.19
C ILE A 187 8.22 -15.21 2.77
N HIS A 188 7.49 -16.33 2.77
CA HIS A 188 6.13 -16.38 3.28
C HIS A 188 6.06 -16.06 4.78
N LEU A 189 6.97 -16.65 5.58
CA LEU A 189 7.06 -16.36 7.01
C LEU A 189 7.44 -14.89 7.27
N MET A 190 8.38 -14.34 6.50
CA MET A 190 8.82 -12.94 6.65
C MET A 190 7.68 -11.98 6.33
N ALA A 191 7.02 -12.17 5.19
CA ALA A 191 5.89 -11.37 4.78
C ALA A 191 4.74 -11.45 5.78
N GLY A 192 4.46 -12.65 6.31
CA GLY A 192 3.47 -12.86 7.38
C GLY A 192 3.79 -12.07 8.64
N GLN A 193 5.04 -12.06 9.10
CA GLN A 193 5.46 -11.28 10.27
C GLN A 193 5.34 -9.76 10.04
N VAL A 194 5.74 -9.28 8.86
CA VAL A 194 5.58 -7.87 8.47
C VAL A 194 4.10 -7.48 8.46
N LYS A 195 3.26 -8.30 7.79
CA LYS A 195 1.81 -8.08 7.73
C LYS A 195 1.18 -8.05 9.12
N GLU A 196 1.52 -8.98 10.02
CA GLU A 196 0.98 -8.98 11.39
C GLU A 196 1.45 -7.76 12.20
N LYS A 197 2.67 -7.25 11.97
CA LYS A 197 3.14 -6.00 12.58
C LYS A 197 2.32 -4.80 12.10
N LEU A 198 1.93 -4.75 10.82
CA LEU A 198 1.03 -3.73 10.27
C LEU A 198 -0.38 -3.85 10.84
N LEU A 199 -0.95 -5.06 10.84
CA LEU A 199 -2.28 -5.32 11.37
C LEU A 199 -2.40 -4.96 12.86
N ARG A 200 -1.37 -5.26 13.67
CA ARG A 200 -1.34 -4.82 15.08
C ARG A 200 -1.39 -3.29 15.23
N LYS A 201 -0.69 -2.54 14.37
CA LYS A 201 -0.74 -1.07 14.38
C LYS A 201 -2.13 -0.56 13.99
N ILE A 202 -2.75 -1.15 12.97
CA ILE A 202 -4.11 -0.80 12.52
C ILE A 202 -5.13 -1.09 13.62
N ARG A 203 -5.10 -2.28 14.22
CA ARG A 203 -5.99 -2.66 15.33
C ARG A 203 -5.82 -1.74 16.54
N LYS A 204 -4.58 -1.34 16.87
CA LYS A 204 -4.32 -0.35 17.93
C LYS A 204 -4.89 1.03 17.62
N ALA A 205 -4.88 1.44 16.35
CA ALA A 205 -5.49 2.70 15.93
C ALA A 205 -7.03 2.69 15.97
N LYS A 206 -7.64 1.49 16.04
CA LYS A 206 -9.08 1.21 15.96
C LYS A 206 -9.70 1.61 14.61
N TYR A 207 -9.70 2.91 14.29
CA TYR A 207 -10.31 3.46 13.08
C TYR A 207 -9.38 3.41 11.88
N TYR A 208 -9.95 3.10 10.71
CA TYR A 208 -9.21 3.07 9.45
C TYR A 208 -10.09 3.42 8.25
N GLY A 209 -9.43 3.82 7.18
CA GLY A 209 -9.98 4.10 5.86
C GLY A 209 -9.46 3.11 4.83
N ILE A 210 -10.31 2.72 3.88
CA ILE A 210 -9.98 1.75 2.83
C ILE A 210 -9.64 2.49 1.54
N LEU A 211 -8.48 2.19 0.95
CA LEU A 211 -8.08 2.67 -0.38
C LEU A 211 -7.89 1.46 -1.28
N VAL A 212 -8.66 1.42 -2.36
CA VAL A 212 -8.64 0.30 -3.30
C VAL A 212 -8.61 0.82 -4.73
N ASP A 213 -7.74 0.21 -5.53
CA ASP A 213 -7.61 0.48 -6.95
C ASP A 213 -7.26 -0.82 -7.67
N SER A 214 -7.62 -0.97 -8.93
CA SER A 214 -7.32 -2.16 -9.72
C SER A 214 -6.47 -1.85 -10.94
N THR A 215 -5.59 -2.79 -11.28
CA THR A 215 -4.81 -2.70 -12.52
C THR A 215 -4.61 -4.10 -13.12
N PRO A 216 -4.65 -4.25 -14.44
CA PRO A 216 -4.19 -5.49 -15.06
C PRO A 216 -2.67 -5.63 -14.90
N ASP A 217 -2.22 -6.79 -14.47
CA ASP A 217 -0.80 -7.13 -14.39
C ASP A 217 -0.21 -7.58 -15.74
N LEU A 218 1.09 -7.85 -15.77
CA LEU A 218 1.80 -8.29 -16.99
C LEU A 218 1.31 -9.64 -17.53
N ALA A 219 0.64 -10.44 -16.69
CA ALA A 219 0.05 -11.72 -17.06
C ALA A 219 -1.44 -11.58 -17.42
N HIS A 220 -1.92 -10.34 -17.61
CA HIS A 220 -3.31 -10.00 -17.90
C HIS A 220 -4.31 -10.44 -16.82
N ARG A 221 -3.88 -10.51 -15.56
CA ARG A 221 -4.74 -10.76 -14.40
C ARG A 221 -5.06 -9.44 -13.72
N GLU A 222 -6.30 -9.23 -13.32
CA GLU A 222 -6.68 -8.04 -12.57
C GLU A 222 -6.17 -8.16 -11.12
N GLN A 223 -5.35 -7.19 -10.71
CA GLN A 223 -4.82 -7.10 -9.36
C GLN A 223 -5.43 -5.90 -8.64
N LEU A 224 -6.12 -6.18 -7.54
CA LEU A 224 -6.69 -5.18 -6.65
C LEU A 224 -5.68 -4.83 -5.56
N SER A 225 -5.19 -3.60 -5.54
CA SER A 225 -4.32 -3.09 -4.48
C SER A 225 -5.14 -2.78 -3.24
N PHE A 226 -4.75 -3.35 -2.09
CA PHE A 226 -5.44 -3.12 -0.83
C PHE A 226 -4.56 -2.32 0.13
N VAL A 227 -4.88 -1.03 0.30
CA VAL A 227 -4.18 -0.10 1.18
C VAL A 227 -5.14 0.38 2.25
N LEU A 228 -4.70 0.40 3.51
CA LEU A 228 -5.45 1.04 4.59
C LEU A 228 -4.76 2.33 5.02
N ARG A 229 -5.58 3.34 5.33
CA ARG A 229 -5.14 4.59 5.92
C ARG A 229 -5.69 4.70 7.33
N TYR A 230 -4.79 4.80 8.29
CA TYR A 230 -5.03 5.23 9.66
C TYR A 230 -4.11 6.44 9.88
N VAL A 231 -3.66 6.71 11.11
CA VAL A 231 -2.59 7.69 11.40
C VAL A 231 -1.40 7.57 10.42
N ARG A 232 -1.17 6.39 9.84
CA ARG A 232 -0.25 6.16 8.71
C ARG A 232 -0.95 5.40 7.57
N LYS A 233 -0.30 5.30 6.41
CA LYS A 233 -0.78 4.46 5.29
C LYS A 233 -0.02 3.13 5.34
N SER A 234 -0.71 2.01 5.12
CA SER A 234 -0.10 0.68 5.06
C SER A 234 -0.73 -0.17 3.96
N PHE A 235 0.11 -0.76 3.13
CA PHE A 235 -0.26 -1.73 2.10
C PHE A 235 -0.38 -3.13 2.69
N LEU A 236 -1.52 -3.80 2.46
CA LEU A 236 -1.81 -5.12 3.01
C LEU A 236 -1.70 -6.26 1.99
N GLY A 237 -1.48 -5.94 0.72
CA GLY A 237 -1.30 -6.93 -0.34
C GLY A 237 -2.11 -6.64 -1.60
N PHE A 238 -1.88 -7.48 -2.61
CA PHE A 238 -2.70 -7.55 -3.81
C PHE A 238 -3.73 -8.67 -3.67
N VAL A 239 -4.92 -8.46 -4.18
CA VAL A 239 -5.96 -9.50 -4.30
C VAL A 239 -6.27 -9.69 -5.78
N GLN A 240 -6.12 -10.91 -6.28
CA GLN A 240 -6.48 -11.21 -7.66
C GLN A 240 -8.01 -11.24 -7.78
N VAL A 241 -8.55 -10.52 -8.75
CA VAL A 241 -9.99 -10.43 -9.00
C VAL A 241 -10.32 -11.02 -10.37
N HIS A 242 -11.36 -11.84 -10.44
CA HIS A 242 -11.82 -12.44 -11.69
C HIS A 242 -13.04 -11.72 -12.26
N GLU A 243 -13.92 -11.20 -11.39
CA GLU A 243 -15.15 -10.51 -11.78
C GLU A 243 -15.08 -9.03 -11.43
N LYS A 244 -15.43 -8.16 -12.39
CA LYS A 244 -15.41 -6.70 -12.22
C LYS A 244 -16.78 -6.10 -11.86
N ASN A 245 -17.70 -6.91 -11.35
CA ASN A 245 -18.98 -6.39 -10.89
C ASN A 245 -18.84 -5.85 -9.45
N ALA A 246 -19.69 -4.88 -9.07
CA ALA A 246 -19.59 -4.23 -7.77
C ALA A 246 -19.79 -5.22 -6.60
N GLU A 247 -20.63 -6.24 -6.80
CA GLU A 247 -20.95 -7.22 -5.76
C GLU A 247 -19.77 -8.14 -5.41
N ALA A 248 -19.09 -8.67 -6.41
CA ALA A 248 -17.89 -9.48 -6.24
C ALA A 248 -16.75 -8.68 -5.60
N LEU A 249 -16.59 -7.41 -5.98
CA LEU A 249 -15.60 -6.52 -5.37
C LEU A 249 -15.90 -6.25 -3.89
N VAL A 250 -17.16 -5.97 -3.54
CA VAL A 250 -17.58 -5.81 -2.14
C VAL A 250 -17.33 -7.10 -1.34
N ALA A 251 -17.72 -8.26 -1.89
CA ALA A 251 -17.47 -9.55 -1.25
C ALA A 251 -15.97 -9.80 -1.03
N THR A 252 -15.14 -9.45 -2.03
CA THR A 252 -13.68 -9.59 -1.96
C THR A 252 -13.07 -8.67 -0.89
N ILE A 253 -13.50 -7.41 -0.82
CA ILE A 253 -13.04 -6.43 0.19
C ILE A 253 -13.40 -6.92 1.60
N LEU A 254 -14.65 -7.33 1.82
CA LEU A 254 -15.11 -7.77 3.13
C LEU A 254 -14.43 -9.07 3.57
N LYS A 255 -14.31 -10.06 2.67
CA LYS A 255 -13.58 -11.30 2.95
C LYS A 255 -12.13 -11.00 3.32
N LYS A 256 -11.48 -10.07 2.62
CA LYS A 256 -10.10 -9.69 2.92
C LYS A 256 -9.95 -9.08 4.31
N LEU A 257 -10.91 -8.25 4.73
CA LEU A 257 -10.94 -7.66 6.08
C LEU A 257 -11.18 -8.73 7.14
N GLU A 258 -12.08 -9.68 6.87
CA GLU A 258 -12.37 -10.82 7.74
C GLU A 258 -11.13 -11.72 7.94
N ASP A 259 -10.46 -12.09 6.84
CA ASP A 259 -9.22 -12.88 6.84
C ASP A 259 -8.10 -12.18 7.65
N ASP A 260 -8.04 -10.85 7.58
CA ASP A 260 -7.10 -10.03 8.33
C ASP A 260 -7.54 -9.71 9.77
N LYS A 261 -8.74 -10.18 10.18
CA LYS A 261 -9.36 -9.90 11.48
C LYS A 261 -9.47 -8.39 11.76
N LEU A 262 -9.98 -7.66 10.79
CA LEU A 262 -10.30 -6.25 10.87
C LEU A 262 -11.81 -6.08 10.81
N ASP A 263 -12.37 -5.45 11.84
CA ASP A 263 -13.81 -5.20 11.92
C ASP A 263 -14.20 -4.00 11.04
N PHE A 264 -15.03 -4.26 10.03
CA PHE A 264 -15.54 -3.25 9.11
C PHE A 264 -16.38 -2.18 9.82
N GLY A 265 -16.95 -2.46 11.00
CA GLY A 265 -17.62 -1.47 11.84
C GLY A 265 -16.72 -0.32 12.29
N ASN A 266 -15.40 -0.50 12.32
CA ASN A 266 -14.43 0.55 12.61
C ASN A 266 -13.94 1.31 11.37
N CYS A 267 -14.44 0.96 10.18
CA CYS A 267 -14.14 1.71 8.97
C CYS A 267 -14.84 3.07 9.01
N ARG A 268 -14.08 4.14 8.74
CA ARG A 268 -14.57 5.54 8.78
C ARG A 268 -14.46 6.25 7.43
N SER A 269 -13.73 5.66 6.49
CA SER A 269 -13.69 6.19 5.12
C SER A 269 -13.39 5.10 4.08
N GLN A 270 -13.80 5.36 2.85
CA GLN A 270 -13.57 4.52 1.68
C GLN A 270 -13.21 5.41 0.49
N CYS A 271 -12.15 5.07 -0.25
CA CYS A 271 -11.65 5.88 -1.36
C CYS A 271 -11.25 5.01 -2.56
N TYR A 272 -11.82 5.36 -3.72
CA TYR A 272 -11.71 4.60 -4.97
C TYR A 272 -11.50 5.53 -6.17
N ASP A 273 -11.27 4.92 -7.35
CA ASP A 273 -11.35 5.63 -8.61
C ASP A 273 -12.81 6.02 -8.95
N ASN A 274 -12.99 6.85 -9.99
CA ASN A 274 -14.32 7.28 -10.40
C ASN A 274 -14.98 6.29 -11.39
N ALA A 275 -14.51 5.05 -11.47
CA ALA A 275 -15.15 4.07 -12.32
C ALA A 275 -16.59 3.84 -11.85
N ALA A 276 -17.54 3.70 -12.77
CA ALA A 276 -18.96 3.57 -12.44
C ALA A 276 -19.24 2.37 -11.51
N VAL A 277 -18.46 1.30 -11.62
CA VAL A 277 -18.54 0.12 -10.72
C VAL A 277 -18.14 0.48 -9.29
N MET A 278 -17.14 1.34 -9.10
CA MET A 278 -16.62 1.70 -7.78
C MET A 278 -17.42 2.84 -7.15
N ALA A 279 -17.60 3.94 -7.90
CA ALA A 279 -18.19 5.19 -7.43
C ALA A 279 -19.71 5.33 -7.70
N GLY A 280 -20.34 4.34 -8.34
CA GLY A 280 -21.72 4.39 -8.79
C GLY A 280 -22.74 4.61 -7.67
N HIS A 281 -23.53 5.68 -7.77
CA HIS A 281 -24.43 6.14 -6.70
C HIS A 281 -25.58 5.18 -6.34
N ARG A 282 -26.00 4.28 -7.25
CA ARG A 282 -27.13 3.37 -7.03
C ARG A 282 -26.75 1.93 -6.71
N SER A 283 -25.62 1.47 -7.24
CA SER A 283 -25.24 0.04 -7.18
C SER A 283 -23.72 -0.18 -7.19
N GLY A 284 -22.95 0.88 -7.03
CA GLY A 284 -21.49 0.82 -6.98
C GLY A 284 -20.98 0.24 -5.65
N VAL A 285 -19.69 -0.06 -5.61
CA VAL A 285 -19.01 -0.57 -4.40
C VAL A 285 -19.20 0.39 -3.24
N ASN A 286 -19.09 1.71 -3.47
CA ASN A 286 -19.26 2.72 -2.45
C ASN A 286 -20.61 2.66 -1.73
N GLN A 287 -21.71 2.59 -2.49
CA GLN A 287 -23.07 2.59 -1.98
C GLN A 287 -23.34 1.31 -1.18
N ARG A 288 -22.91 0.16 -1.71
CA ARG A 288 -23.07 -1.15 -1.07
C ARG A 288 -22.29 -1.27 0.24
N LEU A 289 -21.12 -0.64 0.33
CA LEU A 289 -20.35 -0.59 1.59
C LEU A 289 -20.94 0.40 2.58
N LEU A 290 -21.46 1.54 2.11
CA LEU A 290 -22.15 2.52 2.94
C LEU A 290 -23.43 1.95 3.55
N GLU A 291 -24.16 1.12 2.82
CA GLU A 291 -25.34 0.38 3.33
C GLU A 291 -24.99 -0.58 4.48
N LYS A 292 -23.75 -1.10 4.50
CA LYS A 292 -23.28 -2.00 5.58
C LYS A 292 -22.69 -1.23 6.77
N ASN A 293 -22.07 -0.09 6.51
CA ASN A 293 -21.54 0.81 7.54
C ASN A 293 -21.76 2.26 7.11
N GLY A 294 -22.77 2.90 7.69
CA GLY A 294 -23.13 4.29 7.39
C GLY A 294 -22.07 5.32 7.75
N LEU A 295 -21.08 4.95 8.57
CA LEU A 295 -19.95 5.80 8.96
C LEU A 295 -18.77 5.72 7.99
N ALA A 296 -18.80 4.82 7.00
CA ALA A 296 -17.73 4.67 6.01
C ALA A 296 -17.85 5.73 4.90
N LEU A 297 -17.37 6.94 5.20
CA LEU A 297 -17.44 8.10 4.32
C LEU A 297 -16.76 7.86 2.96
N PHE A 298 -17.49 8.08 1.87
CA PHE A 298 -16.94 7.91 0.52
C PHE A 298 -16.23 9.16 0.01
N VAL A 299 -14.98 8.98 -0.41
CA VAL A 299 -14.15 10.02 -1.02
C VAL A 299 -13.67 9.58 -2.41
N ASN A 300 -13.94 10.40 -3.42
CA ASN A 300 -13.42 10.17 -4.77
C ASN A 300 -11.92 10.43 -4.81
N CYS A 301 -11.18 9.76 -5.70
CA CYS A 301 -9.81 10.17 -6.00
C CYS A 301 -9.81 11.54 -6.71
N ASP A 302 -9.43 12.61 -6.01
CA ASP A 302 -9.46 13.99 -6.54
C ASP A 302 -8.53 14.17 -7.74
N ASN A 303 -7.37 13.51 -7.72
CA ASN A 303 -6.44 13.48 -8.84
C ASN A 303 -7.09 12.90 -10.11
N HIS A 304 -7.83 11.79 -9.96
CA HIS A 304 -8.55 11.18 -11.08
C HIS A 304 -9.77 12.02 -11.50
N SER A 305 -10.47 12.64 -10.55
CA SER A 305 -11.56 13.60 -10.82
C SER A 305 -11.09 14.78 -11.66
N LEU A 306 -9.93 15.36 -11.34
CA LEU A 306 -9.34 16.46 -12.11
C LEU A 306 -8.96 16.02 -13.52
N ASN A 307 -8.39 14.81 -13.65
CA ASN A 307 -8.06 14.24 -14.95
C ASN A 307 -9.31 14.02 -15.83
N LEU A 308 -10.41 13.51 -15.26
CA LEU A 308 -11.67 13.36 -15.98
C LEU A 308 -12.28 14.70 -16.38
N ALA A 309 -12.22 15.72 -15.51
CA ALA A 309 -12.70 17.07 -15.84
C ALA A 309 -11.97 17.63 -17.07
N GLY A 310 -10.65 17.49 -17.14
CA GLY A 310 -9.86 17.84 -18.32
C GLY A 310 -10.20 17.00 -19.54
N LEU A 311 -10.33 15.68 -19.39
CA LEU A 311 -10.65 14.79 -20.52
C LEU A 311 -11.99 15.14 -21.16
N HIS A 312 -13.00 15.40 -20.34
CA HIS A 312 -14.33 15.77 -20.82
C HIS A 312 -14.36 17.17 -21.44
N SER A 313 -13.55 18.11 -20.95
CA SER A 313 -13.42 19.43 -21.57
C SER A 313 -12.63 19.36 -22.89
N ALA A 314 -11.60 18.53 -23.02
CA ALA A 314 -10.88 18.34 -24.28
C ALA A 314 -11.73 17.63 -25.36
N ARG A 315 -12.74 16.86 -24.97
CA ARG A 315 -13.64 16.15 -25.89
C ARG A 315 -14.93 16.92 -26.18
N SER A 316 -15.09 18.16 -25.72
CA SER A 316 -16.33 18.91 -25.91
C SER A 316 -16.50 19.47 -27.31
N GLU A 317 -15.41 19.85 -27.98
CA GLU A 317 -15.43 20.53 -29.28
C GLU A 317 -14.59 19.75 -30.32
N PRO A 318 -15.04 19.62 -31.59
CA PRO A 318 -14.32 18.88 -32.62
C PRO A 318 -12.90 19.38 -32.89
N ALA A 319 -12.67 20.70 -32.85
CA ALA A 319 -11.35 21.29 -33.05
C ALA A 319 -10.34 20.82 -31.98
N MET A 320 -10.79 20.67 -30.73
CA MET A 320 -9.94 20.17 -29.63
C MET A 320 -9.58 18.69 -29.82
N ILE A 321 -10.53 17.88 -30.26
CA ILE A 321 -10.31 16.46 -30.57
C ILE A 321 -9.29 16.32 -31.71
N SER A 322 -9.44 17.10 -32.78
CA SER A 322 -8.52 17.12 -33.91
C SER A 322 -7.11 17.57 -33.50
N PHE A 323 -6.99 18.54 -32.60
CA PHE A 323 -5.71 19.00 -32.05
C PHE A 323 -4.95 17.87 -31.33
N PHE A 324 -5.59 17.21 -30.35
CA PHE A 324 -4.97 16.10 -29.62
C PHE A 324 -4.67 14.90 -30.53
N ALA A 325 -5.58 14.57 -31.45
CA ALA A 325 -5.34 13.52 -32.45
C ALA A 325 -4.11 13.82 -33.34
N THR A 326 -3.84 15.09 -33.63
CA THR A 326 -2.65 15.50 -34.40
C THR A 326 -1.37 15.33 -33.59
N ILE A 327 -1.39 15.62 -32.28
CA ILE A 327 -0.24 15.38 -31.38
C ILE A 327 0.07 13.89 -31.25
N GLU A 328 -0.92 13.03 -31.05
CA GLU A 328 -0.69 11.58 -30.98
C GLU A 328 -0.22 11.02 -32.33
N ALA A 329 -0.75 11.54 -33.45
CA ALA A 329 -0.29 11.16 -34.79
C ALA A 329 1.18 11.57 -35.03
N LEU A 330 1.59 12.75 -34.56
CA LEU A 330 2.98 13.20 -34.61
C LEU A 330 3.91 12.26 -33.81
N TYR A 331 3.52 11.90 -32.59
CA TYR A 331 4.28 10.94 -31.79
C TYR A 331 4.35 9.57 -32.46
N ALA A 332 3.23 9.06 -32.99
CA ALA A 332 3.18 7.78 -33.69
C ALA A 332 4.05 7.76 -34.94
N PHE A 333 4.10 8.86 -35.69
CA PHE A 333 4.96 9.01 -36.87
C PHE A 333 6.44 8.85 -36.49
N PHE A 334 6.93 9.62 -35.52
CA PHE A 334 8.34 9.54 -35.14
C PHE A 334 8.71 8.25 -34.40
N SER A 335 7.84 7.75 -33.51
CA SER A 335 8.14 6.56 -32.68
C SER A 335 8.19 5.24 -33.47
N ARG A 336 7.50 5.16 -34.62
CA ARG A 336 7.49 3.95 -35.47
C ARG A 336 8.78 3.72 -36.27
N SER A 337 9.73 4.66 -36.29
CA SER A 337 11.00 4.49 -37.00
C SER A 337 12.16 5.12 -36.26
N THR A 338 13.22 4.34 -36.04
CA THR A 338 14.46 4.82 -35.42
C THR A 338 15.13 5.93 -36.24
N LEU A 339 15.08 5.85 -37.58
CA LEU A 339 15.62 6.89 -38.47
C LEU A 339 14.86 8.22 -38.32
N ARG A 340 13.52 8.17 -38.30
CA ARG A 340 12.69 9.37 -38.07
C ARG A 340 12.97 9.96 -36.68
N TRP A 341 13.09 9.10 -35.68
CA TRP A 341 13.41 9.50 -34.31
C TRP A 341 14.79 10.18 -34.19
N GLU A 342 15.78 9.70 -34.93
CA GLU A 342 17.10 10.34 -35.01
C GLU A 342 17.04 11.72 -35.68
N LYS A 343 16.29 11.85 -36.79
CA LYS A 343 16.06 13.17 -37.42
C LYS A 343 15.42 14.15 -36.43
N LEU A 344 14.40 13.71 -35.69
CA LEU A 344 13.75 14.51 -34.64
C LEU A 344 14.74 14.94 -33.54
N LYS A 345 15.56 14.02 -33.02
CA LYS A 345 16.54 14.32 -31.96
C LYS A 345 17.65 15.26 -32.40
N LYS A 346 17.97 15.30 -33.70
CA LYS A 346 18.93 16.26 -34.25
C LYS A 346 18.35 17.67 -34.28
N THR A 347 17.05 17.79 -34.50
CA THR A 347 16.35 19.08 -34.54
C THR A 347 16.01 19.57 -33.12
N ILE A 348 15.50 18.70 -32.25
CA ILE A 348 14.94 19.07 -30.95
C ILE A 348 15.70 18.35 -29.82
N PRO A 349 16.12 19.05 -28.75
CA PRO A 349 16.86 18.44 -27.64
C PRO A 349 16.02 17.48 -26.80
N VAL A 350 14.69 17.59 -26.86
CA VAL A 350 13.73 16.79 -26.09
C VAL A 350 12.89 15.94 -27.04
N GLY A 351 12.76 14.64 -26.73
CA GLY A 351 11.91 13.74 -27.52
C GLY A 351 10.42 13.98 -27.29
N LEU A 352 9.61 13.74 -28.33
CA LEU A 352 8.15 13.77 -28.22
C LEU A 352 7.65 12.72 -27.24
N LYS A 353 6.59 13.04 -26.49
CA LYS A 353 5.94 12.11 -25.58
C LYS A 353 4.60 11.67 -26.12
N ARG A 354 4.23 10.42 -25.83
CA ARG A 354 2.93 9.88 -26.18
C ARG A 354 1.84 10.58 -25.39
N GLU A 355 0.71 10.84 -26.03
CA GLU A 355 -0.50 11.24 -25.32
C GLU A 355 -1.07 10.01 -24.61
N SER A 356 -1.14 10.02 -23.27
CA SER A 356 -1.86 8.95 -22.55
C SER A 356 -3.25 9.44 -22.14
N GLU A 357 -4.27 8.65 -22.47
CA GLU A 357 -5.64 8.91 -22.01
C GLU A 357 -5.76 8.83 -20.47
N THR A 358 -4.87 8.07 -19.84
CA THR A 358 -4.93 7.77 -18.41
C THR A 358 -4.42 8.89 -17.50
N ARG A 359 -3.64 9.87 -18.01
CA ARG A 359 -3.02 10.92 -17.17
C ARG A 359 -2.83 12.26 -17.91
N TRP A 360 -3.45 13.32 -17.43
CA TRP A 360 -3.32 14.69 -17.95
C TRP A 360 -1.89 15.24 -17.95
N SER A 361 -1.05 14.79 -17.01
CA SER A 361 0.37 15.18 -16.97
C SER A 361 1.13 14.73 -18.22
N SER A 362 0.77 13.58 -18.80
CA SER A 362 1.34 13.14 -20.08
C SER A 362 0.91 14.03 -21.25
N ARG A 363 -0.33 14.54 -21.22
CA ARG A 363 -0.85 15.49 -22.22
C ARG A 363 -0.16 16.84 -22.08
N SER A 364 0.00 17.32 -20.84
CA SER A 364 0.74 18.55 -20.57
C SER A 364 2.18 18.46 -21.07
N ASP A 365 2.86 17.34 -20.85
CA ASP A 365 4.22 17.15 -21.35
C ASP A 365 4.26 17.08 -22.88
N ALA A 366 3.32 16.36 -23.51
CA ALA A 366 3.25 16.23 -24.97
C ALA A 366 2.99 17.59 -25.63
N VAL A 367 1.97 18.32 -25.17
CA VAL A 367 1.63 19.67 -25.67
C VAL A 367 2.77 20.66 -25.42
N LYS A 368 3.41 20.61 -24.24
CA LYS A 368 4.52 21.52 -23.92
C LYS A 368 5.69 21.36 -24.87
N VAL A 369 6.10 20.12 -25.17
CA VAL A 369 7.19 19.87 -26.13
C VAL A 369 6.83 20.38 -27.52
N VAL A 370 5.61 20.08 -27.98
CA VAL A 370 5.14 20.52 -29.30
C VAL A 370 5.02 22.04 -29.38
N SER A 371 4.50 22.70 -28.35
CA SER A 371 4.29 24.16 -28.34
C SER A 371 5.60 24.93 -28.26
N THR A 372 6.57 24.45 -27.47
CA THR A 372 7.90 25.10 -27.38
C THR A 372 8.66 25.00 -28.70
N HIS A 373 8.54 23.88 -29.40
CA HIS A 373 9.31 23.58 -30.62
C HIS A 373 8.43 23.57 -31.88
N VAL A 374 7.30 24.29 -31.88
CA VAL A 374 6.31 24.20 -32.95
C VAL A 374 6.92 24.53 -34.32
N ARG A 375 7.73 25.59 -34.39
CA ARG A 375 8.44 26.03 -35.61
C ARG A 375 9.40 24.96 -36.12
N GLU A 376 10.27 24.48 -35.24
CA GLU A 376 11.26 23.45 -35.54
C GLU A 376 10.62 22.15 -36.04
N ILE A 377 9.47 21.76 -35.49
CA ILE A 377 8.71 20.57 -35.91
C ILE A 377 8.10 20.79 -37.30
N ILE A 378 7.47 21.94 -37.53
CA ILE A 378 6.86 22.27 -38.83
C ILE A 378 7.93 22.27 -39.93
N ASP A 379 9.06 22.94 -39.70
CA ASP A 379 10.16 23.00 -40.65
C ASP A 379 10.79 21.62 -40.92
N LEU A 380 10.86 20.76 -39.90
CA LEU A 380 11.32 19.39 -40.06
C LEU A 380 10.36 18.56 -40.90
N LEU A 381 9.05 18.68 -40.67
CA LEU A 381 8.04 17.95 -41.45
C LEU A 381 8.02 18.41 -42.91
N ASP A 382 8.21 19.71 -43.16
CA ASP A 382 8.30 20.25 -44.52
C ASP A 382 9.52 19.68 -45.26
N LYS A 383 10.71 19.73 -44.63
CA LYS A 383 11.94 19.11 -45.15
C LYS A 383 11.78 17.62 -45.40
N MET A 384 11.15 16.89 -44.49
CA MET A 384 10.90 15.44 -44.64
C MET A 384 9.85 15.14 -45.71
N SER A 385 8.96 16.08 -46.04
CA SER A 385 8.00 15.92 -47.13
C SER A 385 8.66 16.03 -48.51
N ASP A 386 9.74 16.81 -48.61
CA ASP A 386 10.49 17.06 -49.85
C ASP A 386 11.78 16.23 -49.99
N ASP A 387 12.25 15.56 -48.94
CA ASP A 387 13.48 14.76 -48.93
C ASP A 387 13.35 13.51 -49.82
N SER A 388 14.00 13.52 -50.99
CA SER A 388 14.00 12.41 -51.95
C SER A 388 14.66 11.13 -51.43
N CYS A 389 15.40 11.21 -50.32
CA CYS A 389 16.01 10.04 -49.67
C CYS A 389 15.02 9.28 -48.76
N ASP A 390 13.89 9.89 -48.40
CA ASP A 390 12.86 9.26 -47.57
C ASP A 390 11.88 8.43 -48.41
N SER A 391 11.29 7.40 -47.79
CA SER A 391 10.28 6.56 -48.45
C SER A 391 9.06 7.38 -48.89
N VAL A 392 8.35 6.92 -49.93
CA VAL A 392 7.14 7.58 -50.44
C VAL A 392 6.09 7.70 -49.34
N GLU A 393 5.97 6.69 -48.49
CA GLU A 393 5.10 6.64 -47.33
C GLU A 393 5.49 7.68 -46.28
N THR A 394 6.79 7.77 -45.95
CA THR A 394 7.31 8.80 -45.02
C THR A 394 7.00 10.20 -45.51
N ARG A 395 7.24 10.49 -46.78
CA ARG A 395 6.98 11.81 -47.38
C ARG A 395 5.50 12.16 -47.36
N SER A 396 4.64 11.21 -47.72
CA SER A 396 3.18 11.40 -47.71
C SER A 396 2.63 11.63 -46.30
N GLU A 397 3.04 10.82 -45.32
CA GLU A 397 2.64 10.97 -43.92
C GLU A 397 3.16 12.30 -43.34
N ALA A 398 4.41 12.68 -43.63
CA ALA A 398 4.99 13.96 -43.22
C ALA A 398 4.21 15.15 -43.80
N ARG A 399 3.85 15.09 -45.09
CA ARG A 399 3.05 16.15 -45.74
C ARG A 399 1.66 16.29 -45.14
N GLN A 400 1.02 15.17 -44.80
CA GLN A 400 -0.29 15.17 -44.14
C GLN A 400 -0.21 15.80 -42.74
N LEU A 401 0.83 15.47 -41.96
CA LEU A 401 1.05 16.06 -40.64
C LEU A 401 1.38 17.54 -40.72
N PHE A 402 2.23 17.94 -41.67
CA PHE A 402 2.54 19.34 -41.96
C PHE A 402 1.25 20.13 -42.25
N THR A 403 0.40 19.62 -43.14
CA THR A 403 -0.87 20.28 -43.49
C THR A 403 -1.82 20.42 -42.29
N ARG A 404 -1.83 19.44 -41.38
CA ARG A 404 -2.64 19.52 -40.15
C ARG A 404 -2.09 20.54 -39.14
N MET A 405 -0.77 20.60 -38.99
CA MET A 405 -0.11 21.54 -38.08
C MET A 405 -0.17 22.98 -38.59
N VAL A 406 -0.05 23.17 -39.91
CA VAL A 406 -0.17 24.47 -40.61
C VAL A 406 -1.65 24.76 -40.88
N SER A 407 -2.45 24.71 -39.82
CA SER A 407 -3.86 25.09 -39.83
C SER A 407 -4.12 26.13 -38.75
N TYR A 408 -5.02 27.07 -39.02
CA TYR A 408 -5.38 28.11 -38.04
C TYR A 408 -5.80 27.52 -36.68
N GLU A 409 -6.54 26.41 -36.71
CA GLU A 409 -6.99 25.71 -35.51
C GLU A 409 -5.80 25.19 -34.71
N PHE A 410 -4.84 24.51 -35.33
CA PHE A 410 -3.71 23.93 -34.62
C PHE A 410 -2.74 25.00 -34.08
N LEU A 411 -2.42 26.00 -34.90
CA LEU A 411 -1.50 27.09 -34.53
C LEU A 411 -2.07 27.93 -33.37
N THR A 412 -3.38 28.15 -33.33
CA THR A 412 -4.02 28.86 -32.21
C THR A 412 -4.13 27.99 -30.96
N LEU A 413 -4.53 26.72 -31.11
CA LEU A 413 -4.82 25.84 -29.97
C LEU A 413 -3.59 25.38 -29.20
N HIS A 414 -2.39 25.35 -29.81
CA HIS A 414 -1.19 24.94 -29.07
C HIS A 414 -0.90 25.87 -27.89
N GLY A 415 -1.03 27.19 -28.07
CA GLY A 415 -0.70 28.19 -27.07
C GLY A 415 -1.71 28.16 -25.94
N PHE A 416 -2.99 28.04 -26.32
CA PHE A 416 -4.10 27.85 -25.40
C PHE A 416 -3.91 26.63 -24.50
N TRP A 417 -3.68 25.44 -25.09
CA TRP A 417 -3.50 24.22 -24.31
C TRP A 417 -2.21 24.24 -23.49
N ASN A 418 -1.09 24.76 -24.00
CA ASN A 418 0.15 24.84 -23.22
C ASN A 418 -0.05 25.65 -21.92
N ASN A 419 -0.72 26.80 -22.01
CA ASN A 419 -1.02 27.63 -20.85
C ASN A 419 -1.99 26.93 -19.90
N LEU A 420 -3.13 26.43 -20.40
CA LEU A 420 -4.16 25.78 -19.59
C LEU A 420 -3.62 24.53 -18.89
N LEU A 421 -2.97 23.63 -19.64
CA LEU A 421 -2.43 22.36 -19.12
C LEU A 421 -1.34 22.60 -18.09
N SER A 422 -0.49 23.61 -18.27
CA SER A 422 0.57 23.91 -17.30
C SER A 422 0.04 24.27 -15.92
N ARG A 423 -1.13 24.94 -15.83
CA ARG A 423 -1.77 25.28 -14.56
C ARG A 423 -2.41 24.06 -13.91
N VAL A 424 -3.11 23.24 -14.70
CA VAL A 424 -3.72 21.99 -14.23
C VAL A 424 -2.66 21.01 -13.74
N ASP A 425 -1.56 20.83 -14.49
CA ASP A 425 -0.47 19.89 -14.14
C ASP A 425 0.23 20.25 -12.82
N ARG A 426 0.39 21.55 -12.52
CA ARG A 426 0.94 22.01 -11.24
C ARG A 426 0.07 21.56 -10.05
N VAL A 427 -1.24 21.77 -10.14
CA VAL A 427 -2.18 21.34 -9.09
C VAL A 427 -2.24 19.82 -9.02
N GLN A 428 -2.25 19.13 -10.15
CA GLN A 428 -2.27 17.67 -10.20
C GLN A 428 -1.04 17.05 -9.52
N LYS A 429 0.16 17.59 -9.77
CA LYS A 429 1.39 17.17 -9.09
C LYS A 429 1.29 17.37 -7.58
N ARG A 430 0.69 18.48 -7.15
CA ARG A 430 0.47 18.78 -5.73
C ARG A 430 -0.52 17.79 -5.09
N LEU A 431 -1.62 17.45 -5.76
CA LEU A 431 -2.62 16.46 -5.29
C LEU A 431 -2.05 15.03 -5.12
N GLN A 432 -0.94 14.72 -5.79
CA GLN A 432 -0.25 13.43 -5.69
C GLN A 432 0.79 13.39 -4.56
N ASP A 433 1.05 14.52 -3.90
CA ASP A 433 2.02 14.60 -2.81
C ASP A 433 1.58 13.72 -1.62
N PRO A 434 2.47 12.92 -1.02
CA PRO A 434 2.13 12.07 0.12
C PRO A 434 1.57 12.81 1.34
N SER A 435 1.97 14.09 1.52
CA SER A 435 1.58 14.97 2.63
C SER A 435 0.28 15.75 2.38
N MET A 436 -0.28 15.66 1.18
CA MET A 436 -1.53 16.35 0.83
C MET A 436 -2.71 15.92 1.72
N ASN A 437 -3.46 16.91 2.20
CA ASN A 437 -4.73 16.77 2.92
C ASN A 437 -5.88 17.41 2.13
N PHE A 438 -7.12 17.10 2.50
CA PHE A 438 -8.29 17.53 1.71
C PHE A 438 -8.55 19.04 1.80
N HIS A 439 -8.14 19.71 2.88
CA HIS A 439 -8.25 21.17 3.03
C HIS A 439 -7.32 21.89 2.05
N GLU A 440 -6.06 21.51 2.00
CA GLU A 440 -5.11 22.04 1.02
C GLU A 440 -5.55 21.74 -0.41
N ALA A 441 -6.05 20.54 -0.68
CA ALA A 441 -6.59 20.17 -1.98
C ALA A 441 -7.78 21.06 -2.38
N ALA A 442 -8.72 21.31 -1.46
CA ALA A 442 -9.86 22.19 -1.69
C ALA A 442 -9.41 23.63 -1.98
N ASN A 443 -8.42 24.14 -1.24
CA ASN A 443 -7.84 25.46 -1.45
C ASN A 443 -7.13 25.58 -2.81
N ASP A 444 -6.34 24.58 -3.20
CA ASP A 444 -5.63 24.55 -4.48
C ASP A 444 -6.59 24.49 -5.67
N LEU A 445 -7.63 23.66 -5.58
CA LEU A 445 -8.66 23.54 -6.62
C LEU A 445 -9.51 24.82 -6.72
N SER A 446 -9.83 25.44 -5.59
CA SER A 446 -10.50 26.74 -5.55
C SER A 446 -9.63 27.83 -6.17
N SER A 447 -8.33 27.82 -5.89
CA SER A 447 -7.36 28.74 -6.50
C SER A 447 -7.29 28.55 -8.01
N LEU A 448 -7.21 27.30 -8.49
CA LEU A 448 -7.21 26.97 -9.92
C LEU A 448 -8.48 27.46 -10.63
N LYS A 449 -9.64 27.23 -10.01
CA LYS A 449 -10.94 27.70 -10.52
C LYS A 449 -10.95 29.23 -10.63
N ASN A 450 -10.48 29.93 -9.60
CA ASN A 450 -10.40 31.39 -9.60
C ASN A 450 -9.43 31.92 -10.66
N THR A 451 -8.31 31.24 -10.88
CA THR A 451 -7.38 31.56 -11.98
C THR A 451 -8.07 31.45 -13.33
N PHE A 452 -8.83 30.38 -13.60
CA PHE A 452 -9.55 30.26 -14.87
C PHE A 452 -10.64 31.33 -15.05
N SER A 453 -11.29 31.77 -13.98
CA SER A 453 -12.28 32.86 -14.06
C SER A 453 -11.65 34.22 -14.32
N ARG A 454 -10.43 34.47 -13.82
CA ARG A 454 -9.74 35.76 -13.92
C ARG A 454 -8.88 35.89 -15.17
N GLU A 455 -8.05 34.88 -15.43
CA GLU A 455 -7.05 34.87 -16.51
C GLU A 455 -7.58 34.18 -17.78
N GLY A 456 -8.84 33.71 -17.78
CA GLY A 456 -9.44 33.00 -18.91
C GLY A 456 -9.47 33.83 -20.19
N CYS A 457 -9.77 35.13 -20.10
CA CYS A 457 -9.73 36.04 -21.25
C CYS A 457 -8.30 36.23 -21.76
N ASP A 458 -7.34 36.47 -20.86
CA ASP A 458 -5.94 36.67 -21.21
C ASP A 458 -5.36 35.44 -21.93
N PHE A 459 -5.74 34.21 -21.52
CA PHE A 459 -5.32 32.99 -22.20
C PHE A 459 -5.84 32.89 -23.64
N VAL A 460 -7.10 33.26 -23.86
CA VAL A 460 -7.74 33.26 -25.17
C VAL A 460 -7.13 34.33 -26.08
N ASP A 461 -6.94 35.53 -25.55
CA ASP A 461 -6.34 36.65 -26.29
C ASP A 461 -4.89 36.38 -26.68
N ALA A 462 -4.09 35.85 -25.76
CA ALA A 462 -2.70 35.48 -26.02
C ALA A 462 -2.60 34.36 -27.07
N ALA A 463 -3.45 33.33 -26.97
CA ALA A 463 -3.45 32.22 -27.93
C ALA A 463 -3.83 32.66 -29.35
N ILE A 464 -4.78 33.58 -29.49
CA ILE A 464 -5.18 34.12 -30.80
C ILE A 464 -4.08 34.97 -31.39
N THR A 465 -3.47 35.84 -30.59
CA THR A 465 -2.37 36.70 -31.05
C THR A 465 -1.20 35.86 -31.53
N ASP A 466 -0.80 34.84 -30.76
CA ASP A 466 0.28 33.91 -31.13
C ASP A 466 -0.07 33.10 -32.38
N GLY A 467 -1.29 32.55 -32.44
CA GLY A 467 -1.79 31.82 -33.61
C GLY A 467 -1.84 32.66 -34.89
N GLN A 468 -2.21 33.94 -34.79
CA GLN A 468 -2.20 34.89 -35.91
C GLN A 468 -0.77 35.15 -36.41
N CYS A 469 0.17 35.43 -35.50
CA CYS A 469 1.58 35.62 -35.87
C CYS A 469 2.16 34.39 -36.60
N LEU A 470 1.83 33.18 -36.14
CA LEU A 470 2.25 31.94 -36.81
C LEU A 470 1.55 31.72 -38.15
N CYS A 471 0.29 32.12 -38.29
CA CYS A 471 -0.40 32.05 -39.59
C CYS A 471 0.22 33.01 -40.60
N ASP A 472 0.64 34.20 -40.17
CA ASP A 472 1.36 35.15 -41.03
C ASP A 472 2.75 34.60 -41.42
N GLU A 473 3.44 33.92 -40.51
CA GLU A 473 4.75 33.30 -40.75
C GLU A 473 4.69 32.17 -41.80
N TYR A 474 3.63 31.35 -41.78
CA TYR A 474 3.44 30.20 -42.67
C TYR A 474 2.42 30.42 -43.81
N ASP A 475 2.00 31.66 -44.06
CA ASP A 475 1.05 32.08 -45.11
C ASP A 475 -0.28 31.29 -45.09
N VAL A 476 -0.86 31.15 -43.90
CA VAL A 476 -2.12 30.40 -43.69
C VAL A 476 -3.33 31.33 -43.80
N ALA A 477 -4.08 31.23 -44.89
CA ALA A 477 -5.34 31.95 -45.04
C ALA A 477 -6.45 31.32 -44.16
N PHE A 478 -6.89 32.04 -43.14
CA PHE A 478 -7.88 31.54 -42.17
C PHE A 478 -9.26 32.20 -42.25
N GLU A 479 -9.40 33.36 -42.89
CA GLU A 479 -10.71 33.95 -43.18
C GLU A 479 -11.34 33.33 -44.44
N LYS A 480 -12.57 32.84 -44.34
CA LYS A 480 -13.32 32.36 -45.51
C LYS A 480 -13.61 33.54 -46.43
N ARG A 481 -13.19 33.44 -47.70
CA ARG A 481 -13.57 34.39 -48.76
C ARG A 481 -15.10 34.32 -48.95
N ASN A 482 -15.82 35.36 -48.54
CA ASN A 482 -17.28 35.45 -48.66
C ASN A 482 -17.74 35.29 -50.12
N ARG A 483 -18.22 34.10 -50.50
CA ARG A 483 -18.99 33.94 -51.73
C ARG A 483 -20.40 34.44 -51.45
N ARG A 484 -20.74 35.63 -51.94
CA ARG A 484 -22.12 36.16 -51.92
C ARG A 484 -23.06 35.13 -52.56
N ARG A 485 -23.76 34.33 -51.76
CA ARG A 485 -24.92 33.56 -52.21
C ARG A 485 -26.07 34.55 -52.40
N ARG A 486 -26.78 34.47 -53.54
CA ARG A 486 -28.05 35.21 -53.73
C ARG A 486 -29.05 34.63 -52.73
N SER A 487 -29.44 35.44 -51.75
CA SER A 487 -30.47 35.09 -50.76
C SER A 487 -31.86 35.39 -51.32
N MET A 488 -32.81 34.50 -51.08
CA MET A 488 -34.22 34.69 -51.42
C MET A 488 -34.91 35.55 -50.34
N PRO A 489 -35.98 36.29 -50.67
CA PRO A 489 -36.68 37.15 -49.71
C PRO A 489 -37.51 36.28 -48.73
N ASP A 490 -36.84 35.78 -47.68
CA ASP A 490 -37.40 35.34 -46.37
C ASP A 490 -36.38 34.58 -45.49
N GLU A 491 -35.15 34.33 -45.98
CA GLU A 491 -34.11 33.72 -45.15
C GLU A 491 -33.55 34.73 -44.12
N HIS A 492 -33.88 34.52 -42.84
CA HIS A 492 -33.19 35.19 -41.74
C HIS A 492 -31.70 34.81 -41.76
N ARG A 493 -30.84 35.80 -41.96
CA ARG A 493 -29.38 35.63 -41.94
C ARG A 493 -28.94 35.18 -40.54
N ASN A 494 -28.51 33.93 -40.38
CA ASN A 494 -27.58 33.62 -39.31
C ASN A 494 -26.29 34.39 -39.62
N SER A 495 -25.92 35.36 -38.79
CA SER A 495 -24.67 36.11 -38.94
C SER A 495 -23.50 35.13 -39.04
N GLU A 496 -22.80 35.11 -40.18
CA GLU A 496 -21.62 34.27 -40.38
C GLU A 496 -20.52 34.75 -39.41
N ILE A 497 -20.19 33.90 -38.42
CA ILE A 497 -19.18 34.17 -37.38
C ILE A 497 -17.78 34.13 -38.03
N SER A 498 -16.93 35.11 -37.74
CA SER A 498 -15.52 35.10 -38.21
C SER A 498 -14.74 33.92 -37.61
N ALA A 499 -13.73 33.41 -38.31
CA ALA A 499 -12.88 32.32 -37.81
C ALA A 499 -12.25 32.64 -36.44
N ILE A 500 -11.88 33.90 -36.19
CA ILE A 500 -11.36 34.36 -34.90
C ILE A 500 -12.44 34.26 -33.81
N GLN A 501 -13.66 34.70 -34.11
CA GLN A 501 -14.79 34.66 -33.17
C GLN A 501 -15.21 33.22 -32.87
N GLU A 502 -15.15 32.33 -33.87
CA GLU A 502 -15.43 30.91 -33.67
C GLU A 502 -14.35 30.25 -32.80
N MET A 503 -13.07 30.57 -33.02
CA MET A 503 -11.99 30.05 -32.18
C MET A 503 -12.09 30.55 -30.73
N ARG A 504 -12.48 31.82 -30.53
CA ARG A 504 -12.82 32.35 -29.19
C ARG A 504 -13.94 31.55 -28.54
N ARG A 505 -15.05 31.31 -29.27
CA ARG A 505 -16.19 30.52 -28.79
C ARG A 505 -15.75 29.12 -28.34
N VAL A 506 -14.94 28.45 -29.15
CA VAL A 506 -14.42 27.09 -28.88
C VAL A 506 -13.56 27.06 -27.61
N MET A 507 -12.64 28.01 -27.46
CA MET A 507 -11.78 28.10 -26.26
C MET A 507 -12.58 28.45 -24.99
N TYR A 508 -13.49 29.41 -25.04
CA TYR A 508 -14.35 29.74 -23.89
C TYR A 508 -15.28 28.59 -23.51
N SER A 509 -15.91 27.93 -24.50
CA SER A 509 -16.72 26.71 -24.29
C SER A 509 -15.93 25.64 -23.52
N THR A 510 -14.63 25.52 -23.81
CA THR A 510 -13.73 24.55 -23.15
C THR A 510 -13.41 24.95 -21.71
N ILE A 511 -13.10 26.23 -21.46
CA ILE A 511 -12.88 26.76 -20.09
C ILE A 511 -14.15 26.60 -19.26
N ASP A 512 -15.31 26.98 -19.79
CA ASP A 512 -16.60 26.89 -19.10
C ASP A 512 -16.96 25.45 -18.76
N ARG A 513 -16.72 24.53 -19.71
CA ARG A 513 -16.91 23.09 -19.50
C ARG A 513 -16.01 22.57 -18.38
N LEU A 514 -14.74 22.94 -18.39
CA LEU A 514 -13.77 22.56 -17.36
C LEU A 514 -14.20 23.08 -15.98
N GLN A 515 -14.57 24.36 -15.88
CA GLN A 515 -15.05 24.94 -14.64
C GLN A 515 -16.32 24.28 -14.11
N ARG A 516 -17.26 23.93 -15.00
CA ARG A 516 -18.49 23.20 -14.63
C ARG A 516 -18.15 21.80 -14.08
N GLU A 517 -17.32 21.04 -14.78
CA GLU A 517 -16.89 19.70 -14.32
C GLU A 517 -16.13 19.79 -12.99
N MET A 518 -15.29 20.81 -12.79
CA MET A 518 -14.64 21.04 -11.49
C MET A 518 -15.65 21.34 -10.38
N ARG A 519 -16.66 22.19 -10.63
CA ARG A 519 -17.70 22.47 -9.63
C ARG A 519 -18.46 21.22 -9.21
N GLU A 520 -18.93 20.45 -10.19
CA GLU A 520 -19.74 19.24 -9.93
C GLU A 520 -18.92 18.12 -9.27
N ARG A 521 -17.66 17.92 -9.67
CA ARG A 521 -16.84 16.80 -9.16
C ARG A 521 -16.25 17.05 -7.78
N PHE A 522 -15.95 18.30 -7.45
CA PHE A 522 -15.30 18.67 -6.19
C PHE A 522 -16.27 19.20 -5.13
N GLU A 523 -17.58 19.21 -5.39
CA GLU A 523 -18.60 19.57 -4.40
C GLU A 523 -18.46 18.74 -3.10
N ARG A 524 -18.21 17.43 -3.24
CA ARG A 524 -17.98 16.54 -2.08
C ARG A 524 -16.74 16.93 -1.30
N LEU A 525 -15.65 17.29 -1.99
CA LEU A 525 -14.42 17.74 -1.34
C LEU A 525 -14.66 19.03 -0.55
N THR A 526 -15.43 19.97 -1.11
CA THR A 526 -15.84 21.19 -0.40
C THR A 526 -16.71 20.89 0.81
N ASN A 527 -17.65 19.95 0.72
CA ASN A 527 -18.47 19.54 1.86
C ASN A 527 -17.64 18.85 2.96
N LEU A 528 -16.65 18.04 2.58
CA LEU A 528 -15.68 17.46 3.51
C LEU A 528 -14.84 18.53 4.19
N ASP A 529 -14.37 19.52 3.42
CA ASP A 529 -13.60 20.62 3.98
C ASP A 529 -14.41 21.45 4.98
N ASN A 530 -15.68 21.72 4.67
CA ASN A 530 -16.58 22.42 5.60
C ASN A 530 -16.84 21.61 6.90
N THR A 531 -16.84 20.28 6.82
CA THR A 531 -17.15 19.41 7.98
C THR A 531 -15.93 19.12 8.84
N PHE A 532 -14.76 18.91 8.24
CA PHE A 532 -13.55 18.43 8.92
C PHE A 532 -12.39 19.44 8.88
N GLY A 533 -12.46 20.47 8.05
CA GLY A 533 -11.37 21.41 7.79
C GLY A 533 -10.91 22.16 9.04
N PHE A 534 -11.81 22.40 10.00
CA PHE A 534 -11.47 23.05 11.28
C PHE A 534 -10.47 22.23 12.11
N LEU A 535 -10.42 20.90 11.95
CA LEU A 535 -9.46 20.02 12.63
C LEU A 535 -8.12 19.91 11.90
N LEU A 536 -8.05 20.27 10.61
CA LEU A 536 -6.82 20.22 9.82
C LEU A 536 -5.89 21.40 10.10
N ASP A 537 -6.45 22.60 10.24
CA ASP A 537 -5.68 23.80 10.60
C ASP A 537 -5.49 23.86 12.13
N THR A 538 -4.57 23.04 12.65
CA THR A 538 -4.30 22.97 14.09
C THR A 538 -3.85 24.30 14.68
N GLN A 539 -3.24 25.17 13.87
CA GLN A 539 -2.81 26.48 14.32
C GLN A 539 -4.01 27.39 14.57
N ARG A 540 -4.97 27.48 13.63
CA ARG A 540 -6.24 28.20 13.86
C ARG A 540 -7.08 27.53 14.94
N LEU A 541 -7.06 26.21 15.01
CA LEU A 541 -7.76 25.45 16.03
C LEU A 541 -7.22 25.76 17.44
N LEU A 542 -5.93 26.03 17.62
CA LEU A 542 -5.34 26.25 18.94
C LEU A 542 -5.12 27.73 19.30
N GLN A 543 -4.99 28.62 18.31
CA GLN A 543 -4.64 30.04 18.51
C GLN A 543 -5.73 31.02 18.05
N GLY A 544 -6.75 30.56 17.33
CA GLY A 544 -7.78 31.42 16.75
C GLY A 544 -9.04 31.59 17.61
N GLN A 545 -9.70 32.75 17.47
CA GLN A 545 -11.11 32.93 17.84
C GLN A 545 -11.98 32.37 16.71
N LEU A 546 -12.37 31.10 16.84
CA LEU A 546 -13.34 30.49 15.93
C LEU A 546 -14.74 30.77 16.50
N ASN A 547 -15.42 31.77 15.94
CA ASN A 547 -16.78 32.15 16.36
C ASN A 547 -17.80 31.01 16.15
N GLU A 548 -17.49 30.05 15.26
CA GLU A 548 -18.34 28.93 14.86
C GLU A 548 -17.83 27.55 15.36
N LEU A 549 -16.76 27.49 16.18
CA LEU A 549 -16.16 26.21 16.60
C LEU A 549 -17.16 25.26 17.26
N ARG A 550 -18.07 25.81 18.06
CA ARG A 550 -19.08 25.01 18.75
C ARG A 550 -20.08 24.39 17.76
N SER A 551 -20.52 25.13 16.74
CA SER A 551 -21.38 24.57 15.69
C SER A 551 -20.65 23.51 14.87
N ASP A 552 -19.36 23.72 14.59
CA ASP A 552 -18.55 22.75 13.85
C ASP A 552 -18.39 21.43 14.61
N CYS A 553 -18.10 21.51 15.92
CA CYS A 553 -18.01 20.34 16.79
C CYS A 553 -19.34 19.57 16.88
N LEU A 554 -20.47 20.28 16.95
CA LEU A 554 -21.81 19.66 16.97
C LEU A 554 -22.15 19.01 15.61
N SER A 555 -21.83 19.68 14.50
CA SER A 555 -22.01 19.14 13.15
C SER A 555 -21.21 17.85 12.96
N PHE A 556 -19.95 17.86 13.39
CA PHE A 556 -19.08 16.68 13.38
C PHE A 556 -19.65 15.54 14.22
N ALA A 557 -20.07 15.82 15.46
CA ALA A 557 -20.65 14.82 16.35
C ALA A 557 -21.97 14.24 15.83
N ASN A 558 -22.79 15.02 15.10
CA ASN A 558 -23.99 14.49 14.46
C ASN A 558 -23.68 13.41 13.40
N MET A 559 -22.51 13.47 12.76
CA MET A 559 -22.06 12.46 11.80
C MET A 559 -21.45 11.24 12.50
N TYR A 560 -20.86 11.41 13.68
CA TYR A 560 -20.16 10.36 14.44
C TYR A 560 -20.67 10.24 15.88
N SER A 561 -22.00 10.19 16.06
CA SER A 561 -22.64 10.23 17.37
C SER A 561 -22.27 9.07 18.29
N ASP A 562 -21.91 7.93 17.68
CA ASP A 562 -21.49 6.72 18.40
C ASP A 562 -20.02 6.80 18.84
N ASP A 563 -19.23 7.73 18.28
CA ASP A 563 -17.79 7.84 18.52
C ASP A 563 -17.40 9.09 19.34
N VAL A 564 -18.12 10.22 19.20
CA VAL A 564 -17.72 11.54 19.75
C VAL A 564 -18.92 12.35 20.25
N ASP A 565 -18.78 12.97 21.43
CA ASP A 565 -19.69 14.00 21.93
C ASP A 565 -19.22 15.41 21.50
N GLY A 566 -20.09 16.16 20.83
CA GLY A 566 -19.75 17.47 20.26
C GLY A 566 -19.54 18.58 21.30
N ASN A 567 -20.23 18.54 22.45
CA ASN A 567 -20.04 19.53 23.50
C ASN A 567 -18.75 19.26 24.27
N ASP A 568 -18.45 17.99 24.54
CA ASP A 568 -17.20 17.61 25.20
C ASP A 568 -16.00 17.79 24.28
N LEU A 569 -16.13 17.51 22.98
CA LEU A 569 -15.10 17.86 21.99
C LEU A 569 -14.77 19.35 22.01
N TYR A 570 -15.79 20.22 22.04
CA TYR A 570 -15.60 21.67 22.13
C TYR A 570 -14.84 22.07 23.41
N ARG A 571 -15.24 21.50 24.56
CA ARG A 571 -14.57 21.75 25.85
C ARG A 571 -13.12 21.28 25.84
N GLU A 572 -12.87 20.07 25.36
CA GLU A 572 -11.53 19.50 25.25
C GLU A 572 -10.62 20.34 24.33
N ILE A 573 -11.16 20.89 23.22
CA ILE A 573 -10.41 21.82 22.37
C ILE A 573 -10.09 23.12 23.12
N CYS A 574 -11.04 23.68 23.89
CA CYS A 574 -10.79 24.84 24.73
C CYS A 574 -9.72 24.59 25.80
N ASP A 575 -9.74 23.43 26.44
CA ASP A 575 -8.76 23.04 27.45
C ASP A 575 -7.38 22.81 26.80
N CYS A 576 -7.34 22.18 25.62
CA CYS A 576 -6.11 22.00 24.86
C CYS A 576 -5.52 23.34 24.42
N ARG A 577 -6.35 24.30 23.97
CA ARG A 577 -5.93 25.69 23.68
C ARG A 577 -5.27 26.33 24.89
N MET A 578 -5.89 26.20 26.07
CA MET A 578 -5.33 26.73 27.31
C MET A 578 -3.95 26.14 27.58
N LEU A 579 -3.78 24.83 27.50
CA LEU A 579 -2.49 24.15 27.76
C LEU A 579 -1.39 24.54 26.77
N VAL A 580 -1.72 24.66 25.48
CA VAL A 580 -0.76 25.01 24.44
C VAL A 580 -0.38 26.49 24.52
N SER A 581 -1.32 27.37 24.90
CA SER A 581 -1.05 28.81 24.99
C SER A 581 0.03 29.19 26.01
N VAL A 582 0.23 28.36 27.04
CA VAL A 582 1.27 28.56 28.07
C VAL A 582 2.64 28.01 27.62
N ARG A 583 2.70 27.29 26.50
CA ARG A 583 3.90 26.59 26.03
C ARG A 583 4.34 27.11 24.66
N GLU A 584 5.04 28.24 24.65
CA GLU A 584 5.50 28.93 23.41
C GLU A 584 6.37 28.05 22.48
N GLU A 585 6.99 27.00 23.02
CA GLU A 585 7.82 26.05 22.28
C GLU A 585 7.00 25.09 21.39
N LEU A 586 5.71 24.87 21.67
CA LEU A 586 4.86 23.93 20.94
C LEU A 586 4.22 24.58 19.71
N ARG A 587 4.82 24.39 18.54
CA ARG A 587 4.22 24.76 17.24
C ARG A 587 3.61 23.54 16.56
N LEU A 588 2.41 23.18 16.98
CA LEU A 588 1.63 22.10 16.37
C LEU A 588 0.98 22.60 15.08
N ARG A 589 1.51 22.19 13.93
CA ARG A 589 1.05 22.61 12.60
C ARG A 589 0.24 21.54 11.88
N LYS A 590 0.33 20.30 12.34
CA LYS A 590 -0.30 19.15 11.71
C LYS A 590 -1.16 18.36 12.69
N PRO A 591 -2.26 17.73 12.23
CA PRO A 591 -3.07 16.88 13.08
C PRO A 591 -2.30 15.69 13.67
N GLU A 592 -1.31 15.14 12.94
CA GLU A 592 -0.47 14.06 13.47
C GLU A 592 0.39 14.51 14.65
N GLU A 593 0.88 15.75 14.64
CA GLU A 593 1.65 16.35 15.73
C GLU A 593 0.75 16.57 16.96
N LEU A 594 -0.47 17.06 16.74
CA LEU A 594 -1.46 17.23 17.81
C LEU A 594 -1.87 15.88 18.41
N LEU A 595 -2.06 14.85 17.59
CA LEU A 595 -2.37 13.51 18.08
C LEU A 595 -1.23 12.95 18.92
N ASN A 596 0.02 13.08 18.48
CA ASN A 596 1.18 12.62 19.24
C ASN A 596 1.31 13.37 20.56
N PHE A 597 1.08 14.69 20.56
CA PHE A 597 1.05 15.49 21.79
C PHE A 597 0.00 14.98 22.79
N ILE A 598 -1.23 14.69 22.32
CA ILE A 598 -2.30 14.17 23.19
C ILE A 598 -1.89 12.82 23.80
N ILE A 599 -1.30 11.93 22.99
CA ILE A 599 -0.84 10.61 23.44
C ILE A 599 0.30 10.75 24.46
N GLU A 600 1.28 11.61 24.22
CA GLU A 600 2.41 11.83 25.13
C GLU A 600 1.99 12.50 26.44
N TYR A 601 0.99 13.39 26.41
CA TYR A 601 0.58 14.18 27.56
C TYR A 601 -0.21 13.36 28.61
N GLY A 602 -1.03 12.40 28.18
CA GLY A 602 -1.78 11.57 29.13
C GLY A 602 -2.55 10.41 28.51
N ASP A 603 -2.01 9.83 27.44
CA ASP A 603 -2.49 8.62 26.76
C ASP A 603 -3.97 8.68 26.30
N GLU A 604 -4.85 7.82 26.83
CA GLU A 604 -6.25 7.73 26.38
C GLU A 604 -7.22 8.63 27.16
N SER A 605 -6.80 9.19 28.31
CA SER A 605 -7.75 9.72 29.29
C SER A 605 -7.94 11.24 29.28
N VAL A 606 -7.01 12.02 28.73
CA VAL A 606 -7.03 13.49 28.89
C VAL A 606 -7.92 14.19 27.87
N PHE A 607 -7.84 13.81 26.60
CA PHE A 607 -8.63 14.40 25.51
C PHE A 607 -9.23 13.29 24.61
N PRO A 608 -10.13 12.44 25.14
CA PRO A 608 -10.64 11.28 24.42
C PRO A 608 -11.43 11.67 23.15
N ASN A 609 -12.31 12.67 23.21
CA ASN A 609 -13.11 13.09 22.06
C ASN A 609 -12.24 13.72 20.98
N LEU A 610 -11.31 14.60 21.36
CA LEU A 610 -10.39 15.24 20.42
C LEU A 610 -9.44 14.22 19.78
N ARG A 611 -8.95 13.24 20.55
CA ARG A 611 -8.14 12.13 20.03
C ARG A 611 -8.90 11.34 18.98
N VAL A 612 -10.14 10.92 19.29
CA VAL A 612 -10.97 10.14 18.37
C VAL A 612 -11.30 10.97 17.11
N ALA A 613 -11.64 12.24 17.26
CA ALA A 613 -11.92 13.13 16.13
C ALA A 613 -10.72 13.24 15.18
N ILE A 614 -9.50 13.40 15.72
CA ILE A 614 -8.27 13.44 14.91
C ILE A 614 -7.96 12.06 14.30
N GLN A 615 -8.20 10.96 15.00
CA GLN A 615 -8.00 9.63 14.44
C GLN A 615 -8.94 9.36 13.26
N ILE A 616 -10.22 9.72 13.38
CA ILE A 616 -11.22 9.64 12.29
C ILE A 616 -10.77 10.49 11.11
N LEU A 617 -10.39 11.76 11.36
CA LEU A 617 -9.86 12.67 10.35
C LEU A 617 -8.70 12.06 9.57
N LEU A 618 -7.72 11.47 10.26
CA LEU A 618 -6.52 10.91 9.64
C LEU A 618 -6.79 9.67 8.77
N THR A 619 -7.96 9.03 8.92
CA THR A 619 -8.38 7.94 8.03
C THR A 619 -8.74 8.42 6.63
N ILE A 620 -9.17 9.68 6.47
CA ILE A 620 -9.70 10.23 5.22
C ILE A 620 -8.56 10.46 4.21
N ALA A 621 -8.73 9.96 3.00
CA ALA A 621 -7.76 10.11 1.91
C ALA A 621 -8.27 11.03 0.80
N VAL A 622 -7.36 11.82 0.21
CA VAL A 622 -7.60 12.73 -0.93
C VAL A 622 -7.38 12.02 -2.27
N SER A 623 -6.47 11.04 -2.29
CA SER A 623 -6.09 10.35 -3.51
C SER A 623 -5.69 8.89 -3.24
N ILE A 624 -5.84 8.06 -4.26
CA ILE A 624 -5.40 6.66 -4.29
C ILE A 624 -3.94 6.52 -4.78
N ALA A 625 -3.14 7.59 -4.72
CA ALA A 625 -1.75 7.60 -5.18
C ALA A 625 -0.87 6.51 -4.53
N SER A 626 -1.21 6.07 -3.30
CA SER A 626 -0.56 4.92 -2.66
C SER A 626 -0.80 3.62 -3.42
N CYS A 627 -2.01 3.39 -3.92
CA CYS A 627 -2.33 2.25 -4.76
C CYS A 627 -1.57 2.34 -6.10
N GLU A 628 -1.51 3.51 -6.73
CA GLU A 628 -0.72 3.71 -7.96
C GLU A 628 0.79 3.44 -7.76
N ARG A 629 1.35 3.85 -6.62
CA ARG A 629 2.75 3.51 -6.26
C ARG A 629 2.94 2.01 -6.08
N SER A 630 1.96 1.31 -5.50
CA SER A 630 2.02 -0.15 -5.39
C SER A 630 2.07 -0.82 -6.76
N PHE A 631 1.36 -0.31 -7.77
CA PHE A 631 1.42 -0.84 -9.15
C PHE A 631 2.77 -0.62 -9.82
N SER A 632 3.44 0.48 -9.51
CA SER A 632 4.81 0.70 -9.97
C SER A 632 5.76 -0.37 -9.42
N LYS A 633 5.61 -0.74 -8.14
CA LYS A 633 6.36 -1.83 -7.52
C LYS A 633 5.96 -3.20 -8.06
N LEU A 634 4.68 -3.42 -8.31
CA LEU A 634 4.16 -4.64 -8.94
C LEU A 634 4.87 -4.91 -10.27
N LYS A 635 5.03 -3.90 -11.14
CA LYS A 635 5.75 -4.02 -12.43
C LYS A 635 7.24 -4.36 -12.25
N LEU A 636 7.87 -3.92 -11.16
CA LEU A 636 9.26 -4.25 -10.85
C LEU A 636 9.41 -5.68 -10.30
N ILE A 637 8.41 -6.21 -9.59
CA ILE A 637 8.42 -7.56 -9.01
C ILE A 637 7.97 -8.60 -10.03
N LEU A 638 6.91 -8.32 -10.78
CA LEU A 638 6.35 -9.16 -11.85
C LEU A 638 6.86 -8.67 -13.21
N SER A 639 8.15 -8.89 -13.47
CA SER A 639 8.75 -8.58 -14.77
C SER A 639 8.36 -9.61 -15.85
N TYR A 640 8.63 -9.30 -17.12
CA TYR A 640 8.38 -10.20 -18.25
C TYR A 640 8.91 -11.62 -18.02
N LEU A 641 10.15 -11.75 -17.53
CA LEU A 641 10.78 -13.04 -17.21
C LEU A 641 10.18 -13.75 -15.98
N ARG A 642 9.29 -13.08 -15.23
CA ARG A 642 8.65 -13.58 -14.00
C ARG A 642 7.12 -13.59 -14.09
N ALA A 643 6.55 -13.42 -15.28
CA ALA A 643 5.10 -13.34 -15.48
C ALA A 643 4.36 -14.63 -15.03
N SER A 644 5.06 -15.76 -14.93
CA SER A 644 4.53 -17.03 -14.43
C SER A 644 4.55 -17.18 -12.89
N MET A 645 4.92 -16.13 -12.13
CA MET A 645 4.93 -16.17 -10.67
C MET A 645 3.52 -16.46 -10.10
N GLY A 646 3.47 -17.33 -9.08
CA GLY A 646 2.24 -17.60 -8.34
C GLY A 646 1.83 -16.42 -7.46
N GLN A 647 0.52 -16.31 -7.19
CA GLN A 647 -0.07 -15.18 -6.47
C GLN A 647 0.49 -15.03 -5.04
N ASP A 648 0.64 -16.12 -4.29
CA ASP A 648 1.15 -16.05 -2.90
C ASP A 648 2.55 -15.43 -2.83
N ARG A 649 3.47 -15.91 -3.68
CA ARG A 649 4.84 -15.37 -3.74
C ARG A 649 4.85 -13.91 -4.18
N LEU A 650 3.96 -13.53 -5.09
CA LEU A 650 3.82 -12.15 -5.56
C LEU A 650 3.38 -11.22 -4.42
N ILE A 651 2.36 -11.61 -3.66
CA ILE A 651 1.86 -10.87 -2.50
C ILE A 651 2.96 -10.75 -1.44
N ASP A 652 3.61 -11.85 -1.09
CA ASP A 652 4.64 -11.87 -0.05
C ASP A 652 5.82 -10.93 -0.40
N LEU A 653 6.32 -11.00 -1.64
CA LEU A 653 7.39 -10.10 -2.10
C LEU A 653 6.93 -8.64 -2.18
N SER A 654 5.66 -8.41 -2.56
CA SER A 654 5.09 -7.06 -2.66
C SER A 654 4.98 -6.39 -1.30
N ILE A 655 4.51 -7.11 -0.28
CA ILE A 655 4.45 -6.60 1.10
C ILE A 655 5.85 -6.21 1.58
N MET A 656 6.83 -7.12 1.44
CA MET A 656 8.20 -6.83 1.89
C MET A 656 8.87 -5.65 1.17
N SER A 657 8.55 -5.47 -0.11
CA SER A 657 9.13 -4.39 -0.93
C SER A 657 8.44 -3.04 -0.76
N ILE A 658 7.11 -3.02 -0.68
CA ILE A 658 6.32 -1.80 -0.53
C ILE A 658 6.45 -1.28 0.90
N GLU A 659 6.32 -2.16 1.89
CA GLU A 659 6.47 -1.84 3.32
C GLU A 659 7.92 -2.04 3.77
N ARG A 660 8.84 -1.44 3.01
CA ARG A 660 10.28 -1.62 3.18
C ARG A 660 10.76 -1.19 4.57
N GLU A 661 10.32 -0.03 5.06
CA GLU A 661 10.69 0.47 6.39
C GLU A 661 10.30 -0.54 7.48
N VAL A 662 9.07 -1.05 7.43
CA VAL A 662 8.59 -2.04 8.41
C VAL A 662 9.34 -3.36 8.27
N THR A 663 9.69 -3.76 7.05
CA THR A 663 10.48 -4.96 6.78
C THR A 663 11.91 -4.82 7.33
N GLU A 664 12.55 -3.66 7.15
CA GLU A 664 13.87 -3.36 7.68
C GLU A 664 13.89 -3.37 9.21
N ASP A 665 12.89 -2.74 9.84
CA ASP A 665 12.66 -2.70 11.30
C ASP A 665 12.20 -4.03 11.92
N THR A 666 11.88 -5.05 11.12
CA THR A 666 11.43 -6.34 11.63
C THR A 666 12.63 -7.25 11.85
N ASP A 667 12.76 -7.71 13.10
CA ASP A 667 13.73 -8.72 13.50
C ASP A 667 13.20 -10.12 13.16
N PHE A 668 13.94 -10.81 12.30
CA PHE A 668 13.63 -12.15 11.83
C PHE A 668 14.38 -13.25 12.59
N GLU A 669 15.08 -12.96 13.69
CA GLU A 669 15.73 -14.00 14.49
C GLU A 669 14.70 -14.98 15.11
N SER A 670 13.54 -14.47 15.53
CA SER A 670 12.41 -15.28 15.99
C SER A 670 11.74 -16.11 14.87
N LEU A 671 11.96 -15.73 13.61
CA LEU A 671 11.44 -16.46 12.46
C LEU A 671 12.12 -17.81 12.31
N ILE A 672 13.40 -17.92 12.69
CA ILE A 672 14.16 -19.19 12.63
C ILE A 672 13.50 -20.25 13.52
N ASP A 673 13.04 -19.87 14.71
CA ASP A 673 12.32 -20.78 15.62
C ASP A 673 10.98 -21.21 15.03
N THR A 674 10.26 -20.28 14.41
CA THR A 674 9.00 -20.57 13.72
C THR A 674 9.23 -21.53 12.55
N PHE A 675 10.22 -21.26 11.71
CA PHE A 675 10.61 -22.10 10.58
C PHE A 675 11.01 -23.52 11.04
N ALA A 676 11.83 -23.62 12.09
CA ALA A 676 12.23 -24.89 12.68
C ALA A 676 11.03 -25.68 13.19
N SER A 677 10.08 -25.03 13.88
CA SER A 677 8.86 -25.69 14.39
C SER A 677 7.97 -26.24 13.26
N VAL A 678 7.85 -25.52 12.14
CA VAL A 678 7.08 -25.94 10.96
C VAL A 678 7.76 -27.12 10.27
N LYS A 679 9.10 -27.14 10.21
CA LYS A 679 9.86 -28.25 9.63
C LYS A 679 9.84 -29.50 10.51
N ALA A 680 9.94 -29.35 11.83
CA ALA A 680 9.89 -30.46 12.77
C ALA A 680 8.57 -31.25 12.66
N ARG A 681 7.44 -30.56 12.43
CA ARG A 681 6.12 -31.21 12.22
C ARG A 681 6.00 -32.02 10.94
N LYS A 682 6.93 -31.89 9.99
CA LYS A 682 6.92 -32.65 8.72
C LYS A 682 7.67 -33.99 8.85
N VAL A 683 8.36 -34.23 9.95
CA VAL A 683 8.99 -35.52 10.24
C VAL A 683 7.94 -36.37 10.98
N VAL A 684 7.22 -37.20 10.22
CA VAL A 684 6.41 -38.27 10.82
C VAL A 684 7.42 -39.32 11.29
N PHE A 685 7.54 -39.47 12.61
CA PHE A 685 8.34 -40.52 13.22
C PHE A 685 7.66 -41.88 13.08
#